data_AF-A0A5C6FW70-F1
#
_entry.id   AF-A0A5C6FW70-F1
#
_cell.length_a   1.000
_cell.length_b   1.000
_cell.length_c   1.000
_cell.angle_alpha   90.00
_cell.angle_beta   90.00
_cell.angle_gamma   90.00
#
_symmetry.space_group_name_H-M   'P 1'
#
loop_
_entity.id
_entity.type
_entity.pdbx_description
1 polymer ?
#
loop_
_entity_poly.entity_id
_entity_poly.type
_entity_poly.pdbx_seq_one_letter_code
_entity_poly.pdbx_strand_id
1 'polypeptide(L)'
;MRPRIVSCFALLSLVAFIRFGAVAQAESSPGEVILRETFEDPTLPAWQGVRNDKAHVTSVTGPNGNPAISMTIDAGVTRTFTRRLPIDRVAGKAVLIDVWRKADKVVTGREHYYNAKAMLSWKAKGANKPEYSGTEFSDFFGTFDWQRHRYVVNMPEDLEWAAVSIGMQACSGKASWADLTIRVDPRFRDQASLERFLAEQQRRAFESLTADSLTVKRLPGGTVQLMKDDLYVPKQYWNADARQVLLAGASESSGPSPPGLDDFASNLATAFDTRADQLHTGLSRLSDQALNDRVLEIACLRERTSQIINGADVSSQVTLTADASKTFAVAPLVFGNNVNTQNFNEIYDSRQGNFRQPFLDLFRPMGITFLRYPGGCNADIFNWKDTVGPLETRREILNYHDGTGRGIARFGVDEFLQFCQRESITPIITTAFCKDHPQRIDPNEHPKGVRHPYVFSYLKTAPDRVQLAADWVEYCNGSVDTSFGRLRAQNGHPEPYGVKYWEVGNESYGPDPTGACTADEYAKAFPKYVRAMKERDPSITVVMNGYSQPEWNATVLAQAGRYADAFQFHIYHSPRSQLAKSAMEARPDQFSPATRSADRIPALLYDVERIMQEQLGHTLPTIISEFGMGNTKDREFMTSVTSPVLVADMWRTLIESPLVVGANKWCLYNGYWFSQIVGPTTADPDAAFYGRPEHAMHCIYAWCRGESRLAVNNEQSDGVKAVVFQRPDSYGVVLISRESASWQSLQLGLPGIANRRAECLMMTAGHPLIGNEHDPTLIQPYRFDFHYAPDQPILVPANSVIGLVIPR
;
A
#
# COMPACT_ATOMS: atom_id res chain seq x y z
N MET A 1 76.66 27.99 -8.23
CA MET A 1 77.23 27.39 -9.46
C MET A 1 76.75 25.94 -9.57
N ARG A 2 76.34 25.45 -10.75
CA ARG A 2 76.55 24.04 -11.16
C ARG A 2 78.02 23.93 -11.66
N PRO A 3 78.65 22.75 -11.89
CA PRO A 3 78.17 21.34 -11.87
C PRO A 3 79.03 20.46 -10.89
N ARG A 4 79.27 19.13 -10.99
CA ARG A 4 78.86 18.01 -11.89
C ARG A 4 78.96 16.64 -11.17
N ILE A 5 77.89 15.85 -11.20
CA ILE A 5 77.75 14.40 -11.54
C ILE A 5 78.87 13.39 -11.15
N VAL A 6 78.39 12.22 -10.66
CA VAL A 6 79.00 10.86 -10.52
C VAL A 6 79.09 10.39 -9.05
N SER A 7 78.61 9.21 -8.60
CA SER A 7 77.63 8.22 -9.11
C SER A 7 77.25 7.18 -8.03
N CYS A 8 76.23 6.34 -8.31
CA CYS A 8 76.00 4.96 -7.79
C CYS A 8 75.50 4.68 -6.34
N PHE A 9 74.28 4.12 -6.27
CA PHE A 9 73.71 3.18 -5.26
C PHE A 9 73.65 3.63 -3.76
N ALA A 10 72.57 3.43 -2.98
CA ALA A 10 71.24 2.80 -3.20
C ALA A 10 70.22 3.20 -2.10
N LEU A 11 69.01 2.60 -2.18
CA LEU A 11 67.94 2.47 -1.16
C LEU A 11 67.00 3.67 -0.83
N LEU A 12 65.76 3.51 -1.32
CA LEU A 12 64.47 3.44 -0.60
C LEU A 12 63.90 4.61 0.26
N SER A 13 62.56 4.71 0.15
CA SER A 13 61.58 5.47 0.96
C SER A 13 61.37 6.95 0.54
N LEU A 14 60.33 7.30 -0.23
CA LEU A 14 58.88 7.33 0.08
C LEU A 14 58.47 8.54 0.94
N VAL A 15 57.69 9.46 0.36
CA VAL A 15 56.46 10.08 0.95
C VAL A 15 55.78 11.02 -0.07
N ALA A 16 54.45 11.07 0.01
CA ALA A 16 53.52 12.06 -0.56
C ALA A 16 53.35 12.16 -2.09
N PHE A 17 52.20 11.67 -2.57
CA PHE A 17 51.35 12.47 -3.45
C PHE A 17 49.89 12.42 -2.99
N ILE A 18 49.32 13.60 -2.73
CA ILE A 18 47.90 13.81 -2.50
C ILE A 18 47.20 13.83 -3.86
N ARG A 19 46.09 13.10 -4.03
CA ARG A 19 44.99 13.53 -4.92
C ARG A 19 43.67 12.85 -4.60
N PHE A 20 42.63 13.69 -4.53
CA PHE A 20 41.22 13.32 -4.37
C PHE A 20 40.64 12.65 -5.62
N GLY A 21 39.56 11.89 -5.43
CA GLY A 21 38.47 11.77 -6.41
C GLY A 21 38.57 10.65 -7.45
N ALA A 22 38.40 9.39 -7.02
CA ALA A 22 37.94 8.29 -7.89
C ALA A 22 37.55 7.01 -7.11
N VAL A 23 36.30 6.90 -6.61
CA VAL A 23 35.72 5.58 -6.27
C VAL A 23 35.16 4.93 -7.53
N ALA A 24 36.05 4.71 -8.49
CA ALA A 24 35.77 4.08 -9.78
C ALA A 24 37.06 3.51 -10.41
N GLN A 25 37.82 2.72 -9.65
CA GLN A 25 38.80 1.80 -10.24
C GLN A 25 38.26 0.37 -10.17
N ALA A 26 37.98 -0.16 -11.36
CA ALA A 26 37.76 -1.58 -11.56
C ALA A 26 39.12 -2.29 -11.46
N GLU A 27 39.28 -3.19 -10.50
CA GLU A 27 40.36 -4.16 -10.52
C GLU A 27 40.06 -5.24 -11.56
N SER A 28 40.59 -5.04 -12.76
CA SER A 28 40.53 -6.03 -13.85
C SER A 28 41.38 -7.25 -13.49
N SER A 29 40.76 -8.43 -13.43
CA SER A 29 41.46 -9.72 -13.28
C SER A 29 41.60 -10.43 -14.64
N PRO A 30 42.64 -11.27 -14.87
CA PRO A 30 42.91 -11.84 -16.18
C PRO A 30 41.78 -12.79 -16.63
N GLY A 31 41.17 -12.48 -17.78
CA GLY A 31 39.98 -13.19 -18.29
C GLY A 31 38.78 -12.29 -18.57
N GLU A 32 38.88 -11.00 -18.24
CA GLU A 32 37.85 -9.99 -18.54
C GLU A 32 37.75 -9.72 -20.05
N VAL A 33 36.88 -10.45 -20.76
CA VAL A 33 36.38 -10.03 -22.08
C VAL A 33 35.36 -8.92 -21.84
N ILE A 34 35.86 -7.71 -21.58
CA ILE A 34 35.04 -6.50 -21.55
C ILE A 34 34.54 -6.28 -22.98
N LEU A 35 33.36 -6.80 -23.32
CA LEU A 35 32.57 -6.26 -24.42
C LEU A 35 32.08 -4.87 -24.02
N ARG A 36 33.00 -3.91 -24.11
CA ARG A 36 32.72 -2.48 -24.15
C ARG A 36 32.09 -2.17 -25.50
N GLU A 37 30.86 -2.65 -25.68
CA GLU A 37 29.85 -1.82 -26.33
C GLU A 37 29.37 -0.75 -25.32
N THR A 38 30.35 0.03 -24.81
CA THR A 38 30.19 1.48 -24.91
C THR A 38 29.62 1.76 -26.30
N PHE A 39 28.60 2.60 -26.37
CA PHE A 39 28.21 3.18 -27.64
C PHE A 39 29.39 4.08 -28.03
N GLU A 40 30.38 3.48 -28.70
CA GLU A 40 31.54 4.13 -29.32
C GLU A 40 30.98 4.96 -30.47
N ASP A 41 30.42 6.10 -30.08
CA ASP A 41 29.72 6.99 -30.98
C ASP A 41 30.67 8.08 -31.45
N PRO A 42 30.92 8.19 -32.77
CA PRO A 42 31.27 9.46 -33.35
C PRO A 42 30.03 10.36 -33.45
N THR A 43 28.90 9.82 -33.96
CA THR A 43 27.62 10.52 -34.15
C THR A 43 26.44 9.53 -34.40
N LEU A 44 25.53 9.39 -33.43
CA LEU A 44 24.29 8.59 -33.51
C LEU A 44 23.38 9.12 -34.63
N PRO A 45 22.71 8.26 -35.45
CA PRO A 45 21.75 7.27 -34.94
C PRO A 45 21.71 5.89 -35.63
N ALA A 46 21.30 4.85 -34.89
CA ALA A 46 21.09 3.48 -35.41
C ALA A 46 19.89 2.75 -34.74
N TRP A 47 18.79 3.47 -34.55
CA TRP A 47 17.54 2.97 -33.96
C TRP A 47 16.39 3.06 -34.97
N GLN A 48 15.50 2.07 -35.02
CA GLN A 48 14.36 2.03 -35.94
C GLN A 48 13.08 2.56 -35.29
N GLY A 49 12.41 3.50 -35.97
CA GLY A 49 11.34 4.39 -35.46
C GLY A 49 11.84 5.84 -35.54
N VAL A 50 11.15 6.84 -36.13
CA VAL A 50 9.74 7.02 -36.47
C VAL A 50 9.59 7.74 -37.83
N ARG A 51 8.53 7.48 -38.62
CA ARG A 51 8.10 8.38 -39.72
C ARG A 51 7.11 9.45 -39.20
N ASN A 52 7.63 10.52 -38.58
CA ASN A 52 7.06 11.88 -38.58
C ASN A 52 7.94 12.84 -37.76
N ASP A 53 7.70 14.13 -37.97
CA ASP A 53 8.33 15.35 -37.44
C ASP A 53 8.29 15.56 -35.91
N LYS A 54 7.75 14.62 -35.11
CA LYS A 54 7.41 14.81 -33.69
C LYS A 54 8.19 13.92 -32.70
N ALA A 55 9.32 13.38 -33.14
CA ALA A 55 10.16 12.48 -32.33
C ALA A 55 11.62 12.46 -32.82
N HIS A 56 12.59 12.52 -31.91
CA HIS A 56 14.03 12.57 -32.23
C HIS A 56 14.88 11.74 -31.26
N VAL A 57 16.00 11.22 -31.74
CA VAL A 57 17.05 10.55 -30.94
C VAL A 57 18.37 11.25 -31.22
N THR A 58 19.11 11.62 -30.19
CA THR A 58 20.39 12.33 -30.29
C THR A 58 21.43 11.73 -29.34
N SER A 59 22.72 11.87 -29.68
CA SER A 59 23.81 11.66 -28.73
C SER A 59 23.76 12.75 -27.64
N VAL A 60 24.12 12.37 -26.41
CA VAL A 60 24.32 13.29 -25.26
C VAL A 60 25.44 12.75 -24.38
N THR A 61 25.97 13.58 -23.48
CA THR A 61 26.89 13.13 -22.42
C THR A 61 26.09 12.79 -21.17
N GLY A 62 26.26 11.58 -20.65
CA GLY A 62 25.63 11.11 -19.42
C GLY A 62 26.38 11.56 -18.15
N PRO A 63 25.87 11.19 -16.96
CA PRO A 63 26.57 11.45 -15.69
C PRO A 63 27.99 10.89 -15.72
N ASN A 64 28.93 11.63 -15.14
CA ASN A 64 30.35 11.30 -15.08
C ASN A 64 31.07 11.24 -16.45
N GLY A 65 30.50 11.85 -17.50
CA GLY A 65 31.16 12.01 -18.79
C GLY A 65 31.03 10.83 -19.77
N ASN A 66 30.21 9.82 -19.45
CA ASN A 66 30.03 8.65 -20.30
C ASN A 66 29.20 8.96 -21.56
N PRO A 67 29.41 8.26 -22.69
CA PRO A 67 28.53 8.35 -23.86
C PRO A 67 27.09 7.93 -23.53
N ALA A 68 26.10 8.67 -24.02
CA ALA A 68 24.70 8.44 -23.75
C ALA A 68 23.79 8.80 -24.94
N ILE A 69 22.54 8.35 -24.89
CA ILE A 69 21.49 8.69 -25.86
C ILE A 69 20.35 9.42 -25.17
N SER A 70 19.83 10.48 -25.78
CA SER A 70 18.54 11.08 -25.42
C SER A 70 17.51 10.83 -26.50
N MET A 71 16.25 10.72 -26.10
CA MET A 71 15.13 10.41 -27.00
C MET A 71 13.94 11.26 -26.58
N THR A 72 13.55 12.20 -27.44
CA THR A 72 12.50 13.19 -27.18
C THR A 72 11.30 12.90 -28.06
N ILE A 73 10.10 12.93 -27.49
CA ILE A 73 8.82 12.82 -28.20
C ILE A 73 7.89 13.97 -27.77
N ASP A 74 6.98 14.37 -28.66
CA ASP A 74 5.93 15.32 -28.33
C ASP A 74 4.78 14.69 -27.52
N ALA A 75 3.98 15.55 -26.88
CA ALA A 75 2.85 15.14 -26.07
C ALA A 75 1.76 14.42 -26.89
N GLY A 76 1.09 13.43 -26.26
CA GLY A 76 0.05 12.61 -26.87
C GLY A 76 0.54 11.52 -27.83
N VAL A 77 1.85 11.37 -28.03
CA VAL A 77 2.45 10.44 -29.00
C VAL A 77 2.90 9.13 -28.32
N THR A 78 2.66 7.99 -28.98
CA THR A 78 3.13 6.65 -28.58
C THR A 78 4.12 6.11 -29.61
N ARG A 79 5.36 5.79 -29.22
CA ARG A 79 6.42 5.28 -30.11
C ARG A 79 7.37 4.33 -29.40
N THR A 80 7.88 3.36 -30.16
CA THR A 80 8.96 2.47 -29.74
C THR A 80 10.09 2.58 -30.75
N PHE A 81 11.32 2.62 -30.23
CA PHE A 81 12.55 2.57 -30.99
C PHE A 81 13.26 1.25 -30.72
N THR A 82 13.74 0.57 -31.76
CA THR A 82 14.42 -0.74 -31.62
C THR A 82 15.80 -0.76 -32.29
N ARG A 83 16.77 -1.39 -31.64
CA ARG A 83 18.12 -1.65 -32.15
C ARG A 83 18.45 -3.14 -32.05
N ARG A 84 18.85 -3.75 -33.17
CA ARG A 84 19.35 -5.14 -33.21
C ARG A 84 20.66 -5.27 -32.43
N LEU A 85 20.86 -6.40 -31.76
CA LEU A 85 22.13 -6.72 -31.10
C LEU A 85 22.94 -7.71 -31.96
N PRO A 86 24.29 -7.64 -31.91
CA PRO A 86 25.17 -8.60 -32.57
C PRO A 86 25.04 -10.00 -31.95
N ILE A 87 24.46 -10.93 -32.71
CA ILE A 87 24.07 -12.27 -32.23
C ILE A 87 25.31 -13.07 -31.79
N ASP A 88 26.40 -13.00 -32.54
CA ASP A 88 27.71 -13.62 -32.25
C ASP A 88 28.30 -13.19 -30.89
N ARG A 89 27.98 -11.96 -30.46
CA ARG A 89 28.45 -11.41 -29.19
C ARG A 89 27.59 -11.84 -28.02
N VAL A 90 26.30 -12.09 -28.21
CA VAL A 90 25.34 -12.38 -27.11
C VAL A 90 24.87 -13.83 -27.02
N ALA A 91 24.95 -14.63 -28.10
CA ALA A 91 24.49 -16.03 -28.09
C ALA A 91 25.21 -16.90 -27.07
N GLY A 92 24.44 -17.71 -26.34
CA GLY A 92 24.92 -18.59 -25.26
C GLY A 92 25.49 -17.88 -24.04
N LYS A 93 25.27 -16.56 -23.89
CA LYS A 93 25.91 -15.74 -22.84
C LYS A 93 24.89 -15.02 -21.96
N ALA A 94 25.32 -14.72 -20.74
CA ALA A 94 24.61 -13.83 -19.85
C ALA A 94 24.90 -12.37 -20.20
N VAL A 95 23.85 -11.60 -20.48
CA VAL A 95 23.90 -10.20 -20.91
C VAL A 95 23.43 -9.32 -19.74
N LEU A 96 24.33 -8.49 -19.22
CA LEU A 96 24.04 -7.47 -18.23
C LEU A 96 23.59 -6.18 -18.94
N ILE A 97 22.42 -5.69 -18.55
CA ILE A 97 21.83 -4.44 -19.04
C ILE A 97 21.76 -3.45 -17.87
N ASP A 98 22.48 -2.34 -18.00
CA ASP A 98 22.35 -1.17 -17.13
C ASP A 98 21.52 -0.09 -17.85
N VAL A 99 20.45 0.40 -17.22
CA VAL A 99 19.63 1.50 -17.75
C VAL A 99 19.63 2.66 -16.77
N TRP A 100 20.07 3.83 -17.22
CA TRP A 100 19.98 5.10 -16.51
C TRP A 100 18.88 5.97 -17.13
N ARG A 101 18.17 6.74 -16.29
CA ARG A 101 16.91 7.41 -16.67
C ARG A 101 16.84 8.82 -16.07
N LYS A 102 16.39 9.80 -16.86
CA LYS A 102 16.15 11.18 -16.43
C LYS A 102 15.15 11.86 -17.37
N ALA A 103 14.01 12.33 -16.87
CA ALA A 103 13.08 13.19 -17.63
C ALA A 103 13.07 14.61 -17.04
N ASP A 104 13.12 15.62 -17.90
CA ASP A 104 13.37 17.01 -17.45
C ASP A 104 12.13 17.68 -16.85
N LYS A 105 10.92 17.44 -17.40
CA LYS A 105 9.62 17.80 -16.80
C LYS A 105 8.49 16.89 -17.31
N VAL A 106 7.69 16.34 -16.39
CA VAL A 106 6.34 15.82 -16.68
C VAL A 106 5.35 16.86 -16.18
N VAL A 107 4.40 17.28 -17.02
CA VAL A 107 3.39 18.29 -16.63
C VAL A 107 2.31 17.60 -15.80
N THR A 108 2.03 18.15 -14.61
CA THR A 108 0.91 17.75 -13.77
C THR A 108 -0.41 18.14 -14.43
N GLY A 109 -1.28 17.18 -14.68
CA GLY A 109 -2.57 17.40 -15.32
C GLY A 109 -3.42 16.13 -15.34
N ARG A 110 -4.73 16.29 -15.20
CA ARG A 110 -5.71 15.19 -15.12
C ARG A 110 -5.86 14.44 -16.45
N GLU A 111 -5.04 13.42 -16.66
CA GLU A 111 -5.30 12.25 -17.51
C GLU A 111 -4.21 11.21 -17.26
N HIS A 112 -4.49 9.93 -17.52
CA HIS A 112 -3.54 8.85 -17.18
C HIS A 112 -2.38 8.79 -18.18
N TYR A 113 -1.13 8.96 -17.71
CA TYR A 113 0.06 8.95 -18.56
C TYR A 113 1.13 7.97 -18.05
N TYR A 114 1.45 6.91 -18.81
CA TYR A 114 2.45 5.91 -18.45
C TYR A 114 3.27 5.39 -19.64
N ASN A 115 4.43 4.79 -19.30
CA ASN A 115 5.16 3.73 -20.01
C ASN A 115 6.45 4.11 -20.74
N ALA A 116 7.42 4.67 -20.02
CA ALA A 116 8.82 4.69 -20.46
C ALA A 116 9.48 3.31 -20.19
N LYS A 117 9.56 2.44 -21.20
CA LYS A 117 10.05 1.05 -21.11
C LYS A 117 11.41 0.88 -21.77
N ALA A 118 12.29 0.09 -21.16
CA ALA A 118 13.45 -0.51 -21.84
C ALA A 118 13.34 -2.04 -21.74
N MET A 119 13.49 -2.72 -22.86
CA MET A 119 13.28 -4.17 -22.97
C MET A 119 14.36 -4.81 -23.84
N LEU A 120 14.82 -5.99 -23.45
CA LEU A 120 15.52 -6.89 -24.37
C LEU A 120 14.49 -7.86 -24.98
N SER A 121 14.69 -8.20 -26.24
CA SER A 121 13.83 -9.13 -26.96
C SER A 121 14.69 -10.07 -27.79
N TRP A 122 14.34 -11.35 -27.82
CA TRP A 122 15.09 -12.34 -28.59
C TRP A 122 14.19 -13.48 -29.06
N LYS A 123 14.72 -14.33 -29.95
CA LYS A 123 14.05 -15.54 -30.39
C LYS A 123 15.10 -16.61 -30.69
N ALA A 124 14.90 -17.82 -30.14
CA ALA A 124 15.67 -19.01 -30.48
C ALA A 124 15.18 -19.61 -31.82
N LYS A 125 16.03 -20.39 -32.50
CA LYS A 125 15.65 -21.00 -33.78
C LYS A 125 14.57 -22.06 -33.57
N GLY A 126 13.50 -21.98 -34.37
CA GLY A 126 12.35 -22.89 -34.22
C GLY A 126 11.41 -22.56 -33.06
N ALA A 127 11.69 -21.55 -32.24
CA ALA A 127 10.74 -21.08 -31.22
C ALA A 127 9.50 -20.45 -31.89
N ASN A 128 8.30 -20.85 -31.45
CA ASN A 128 7.03 -20.37 -32.01
C ASN A 128 6.70 -18.90 -31.65
N LYS A 129 7.32 -18.34 -30.61
CA LYS A 129 7.14 -16.96 -30.16
C LYS A 129 8.49 -16.38 -29.70
N PRO A 130 8.70 -15.06 -29.78
CA PRO A 130 9.87 -14.41 -29.18
C PRO A 130 9.75 -14.36 -27.64
N GLU A 131 10.89 -14.29 -26.99
CA GLU A 131 11.06 -14.05 -25.56
C GLU A 131 11.50 -12.60 -25.31
N TYR A 132 11.25 -12.12 -24.09
CA TYR A 132 11.46 -10.73 -23.70
C TYR A 132 11.94 -10.64 -22.25
N SER A 133 12.89 -9.74 -21.99
CA SER A 133 13.11 -9.19 -20.66
C SER A 133 12.64 -7.74 -20.68
N GLY A 134 12.08 -7.28 -19.56
CA GLY A 134 11.63 -5.90 -19.46
C GLY A 134 11.69 -5.42 -18.03
N THR A 135 11.94 -4.12 -17.88
CA THR A 135 11.40 -3.41 -16.72
C THR A 135 9.88 -3.48 -16.81
N GLU A 136 9.17 -3.86 -15.74
CA GLU A 136 7.71 -3.75 -15.78
C GLU A 136 7.29 -2.27 -15.87
N PHE A 137 5.99 -2.09 -16.11
CA PHE A 137 5.30 -0.81 -16.11
C PHE A 137 5.72 0.00 -14.88
N SER A 138 6.49 1.06 -15.13
CA SER A 138 6.74 2.07 -14.12
C SER A 138 5.58 3.07 -14.22
N ASP A 139 4.64 2.94 -13.29
CA ASP A 139 3.53 3.87 -13.13
C ASP A 139 4.10 5.20 -12.57
N PHE A 140 4.53 6.11 -13.46
CA PHE A 140 5.17 7.36 -13.07
C PHE A 140 4.16 8.45 -12.70
N PHE A 141 4.33 9.01 -11.50
CA PHE A 141 3.78 10.31 -11.11
C PHE A 141 4.92 11.15 -10.51
N GLY A 142 5.11 12.39 -10.98
CA GLY A 142 6.11 13.33 -10.45
C GLY A 142 7.40 13.49 -11.27
N THR A 143 8.33 14.28 -10.73
CA THR A 143 9.64 14.60 -11.32
C THR A 143 10.61 13.43 -11.23
N PHE A 144 11.35 13.18 -12.30
CA PHE A 144 12.30 12.08 -12.41
C PHE A 144 13.62 12.38 -11.69
N ASP A 145 14.24 11.37 -11.11
CA ASP A 145 15.63 11.41 -10.65
C ASP A 145 16.39 10.16 -11.10
N TRP A 146 17.72 10.23 -11.12
CA TRP A 146 18.62 9.26 -11.70
C TRP A 146 18.54 7.90 -10.99
N GLN A 147 17.93 6.93 -11.66
CA GLN A 147 17.96 5.53 -11.25
C GLN A 147 18.73 4.67 -12.25
N ARG A 148 19.64 3.84 -11.73
CA ARG A 148 20.36 2.81 -12.49
C ARG A 148 19.73 1.45 -12.23
N HIS A 149 18.93 0.99 -13.17
CA HIS A 149 18.39 -0.37 -13.15
C HIS A 149 19.42 -1.35 -13.74
N ARG A 150 19.61 -2.53 -13.16
CA ARG A 150 20.55 -3.55 -13.63
C ARG A 150 19.88 -4.91 -13.75
N TYR A 151 20.00 -5.57 -14.90
CA TYR A 151 19.38 -6.87 -15.16
C TYR A 151 20.33 -7.81 -15.90
N VAL A 152 20.33 -9.09 -15.54
CA VAL A 152 21.02 -10.16 -16.29
C VAL A 152 20.02 -10.97 -17.08
N VAL A 153 20.29 -11.18 -18.37
CA VAL A 153 19.47 -11.98 -19.27
C VAL A 153 20.31 -13.09 -19.89
N ASN A 154 19.88 -14.33 -19.73
CA ASN A 154 20.56 -15.49 -20.29
C ASN A 154 20.05 -15.75 -21.70
N MET A 155 20.95 -15.58 -22.67
CA MET A 155 20.62 -15.77 -24.09
C MET A 155 20.79 -17.23 -24.51
N PRO A 156 19.88 -17.78 -25.33
CA PRO A 156 20.05 -19.11 -25.89
C PRO A 156 21.26 -19.18 -26.83
N GLU A 157 21.83 -20.38 -27.00
CA GLU A 157 22.95 -20.64 -27.92
C GLU A 157 22.52 -20.54 -29.39
N ASP A 158 21.28 -20.92 -29.69
CA ASP A 158 20.72 -21.04 -31.04
C ASP A 158 19.93 -19.79 -31.49
N LEU A 159 20.30 -18.60 -31.00
CA LEU A 159 19.64 -17.34 -31.34
C LEU A 159 19.39 -17.15 -32.85
N GLU A 160 18.13 -16.90 -33.20
CA GLU A 160 17.67 -16.40 -34.50
C GLU A 160 17.87 -14.88 -34.59
N TRP A 161 17.51 -14.15 -33.51
CA TRP A 161 17.74 -12.72 -33.39
C TRP A 161 17.69 -12.23 -31.94
N ALA A 162 18.36 -11.10 -31.68
CA ALA A 162 18.21 -10.31 -30.45
C ALA A 162 18.06 -8.81 -30.79
N ALA A 163 17.35 -8.06 -29.95
CA ALA A 163 17.17 -6.62 -30.08
C ALA A 163 16.82 -5.96 -28.74
N VAL A 164 17.38 -4.78 -28.48
CA VAL A 164 16.93 -3.89 -27.41
C VAL A 164 15.88 -2.91 -27.97
N SER A 165 14.81 -2.68 -27.22
CA SER A 165 13.73 -1.75 -27.56
C SER A 165 13.46 -0.78 -26.42
N ILE A 166 13.30 0.51 -26.76
CA ILE A 166 12.89 1.56 -25.82
C ILE A 166 11.55 2.11 -26.29
N GLY A 167 10.53 2.01 -25.43
CA GLY A 167 9.15 2.38 -25.74
C GLY A 167 8.65 3.53 -24.86
N MET A 168 7.77 4.34 -25.42
CA MET A 168 7.01 5.38 -24.74
C MET A 168 5.56 5.37 -25.23
N GLN A 169 4.60 5.42 -24.30
CA GLN A 169 3.18 5.52 -24.59
C GLN A 169 2.64 6.83 -24.02
N ALA A 170 1.74 7.48 -24.77
CA ALA A 170 0.96 8.66 -24.39
C ALA A 170 1.63 9.58 -23.36
N CYS A 171 2.75 10.23 -23.71
CA CYS A 171 3.45 11.12 -22.79
C CYS A 171 2.80 12.51 -22.74
N SER A 172 2.85 13.19 -21.59
CA SER A 172 2.38 14.59 -21.39
C SER A 172 3.53 15.61 -21.30
N GLY A 173 4.75 15.25 -21.70
CA GLY A 173 5.92 16.11 -21.63
C GLY A 173 7.08 15.61 -22.49
N LYS A 174 8.25 16.23 -22.33
CA LYS A 174 9.49 15.76 -22.96
C LYS A 174 10.17 14.77 -22.03
N ALA A 175 10.22 13.51 -22.44
CA ALA A 175 11.21 12.60 -21.91
C ALA A 175 12.58 12.88 -22.52
N SER A 176 13.58 12.50 -21.75
CA SER A 176 14.99 12.42 -22.13
C SER A 176 15.47 11.04 -21.67
N TRP A 177 16.58 10.57 -22.21
CA TRP A 177 17.31 9.43 -21.63
C TRP A 177 18.77 9.83 -21.50
N ALA A 178 19.51 9.09 -20.67
CA ALA A 178 20.92 9.38 -20.46
C ALA A 178 21.64 8.15 -19.90
N ASP A 179 22.24 7.37 -20.81
CA ASP A 179 23.00 6.11 -20.65
C ASP A 179 22.14 4.82 -20.59
N LEU A 180 22.32 4.00 -21.63
CA LEU A 180 21.96 2.58 -21.66
C LEU A 180 23.27 1.84 -21.97
N THR A 181 23.68 0.94 -21.10
CA THR A 181 24.88 0.12 -21.29
C THR A 181 24.50 -1.35 -21.35
N ILE A 182 24.92 -2.06 -22.40
CA ILE A 182 24.71 -3.51 -22.56
C ILE A 182 26.10 -4.16 -22.61
N ARG A 183 26.35 -5.15 -21.77
CA ARG A 183 27.64 -5.86 -21.70
C ARG A 183 27.44 -7.34 -21.44
N VAL A 184 28.41 -8.16 -21.82
CA VAL A 184 28.55 -9.53 -21.31
C VAL A 184 29.58 -9.48 -20.18
N ASP A 185 29.23 -9.97 -19.00
CA ASP A 185 30.14 -10.05 -17.85
C ASP A 185 30.16 -11.50 -17.33
N PRO A 186 31.29 -12.23 -17.47
CA PRO A 186 31.34 -13.66 -17.14
C PRO A 186 31.16 -13.97 -15.65
N ARG A 187 31.18 -12.94 -14.77
CA ARG A 187 30.92 -13.08 -13.32
C ARG A 187 29.44 -13.33 -13.02
N PHE A 188 28.53 -12.87 -13.88
CA PHE A 188 27.08 -12.94 -13.65
C PHE A 188 26.46 -13.91 -14.65
N ARG A 189 26.02 -15.07 -14.18
CA ARG A 189 25.38 -16.12 -15.00
C ARG A 189 23.86 -16.11 -14.94
N ASP A 190 23.31 -15.24 -14.10
CA ASP A 190 21.89 -15.08 -13.81
C ASP A 190 21.69 -13.79 -13.00
N GLN A 191 20.44 -13.37 -12.81
CA GLN A 191 20.12 -12.19 -12.01
C GLN A 191 20.61 -12.34 -10.55
N ALA A 192 20.49 -13.54 -9.97
CA ALA A 192 20.81 -13.81 -8.58
C ALA A 192 22.32 -13.69 -8.27
N SER A 193 23.22 -13.98 -9.22
CA SER A 193 24.66 -13.80 -9.09
C SER A 193 25.08 -12.33 -9.16
N LEU A 194 24.41 -11.52 -9.98
CA LEU A 194 24.56 -10.05 -9.93
C LEU A 194 24.10 -9.51 -8.56
N GLU A 195 22.91 -9.90 -8.10
CA GLU A 195 22.34 -9.42 -6.83
C GLU A 195 23.24 -9.79 -5.63
N ARG A 196 23.75 -11.03 -5.57
CA ARG A 196 24.74 -11.45 -4.56
C ARG A 196 26.01 -10.60 -4.62
N PHE A 197 26.52 -10.29 -5.81
CA PHE A 197 27.70 -9.44 -5.96
C PHE A 197 27.44 -8.00 -5.50
N LEU A 198 26.31 -7.41 -5.87
CA LEU A 198 25.94 -6.05 -5.44
C LEU A 198 25.76 -5.97 -3.92
N ALA A 199 25.12 -6.98 -3.31
CA ALA A 199 24.98 -7.08 -1.86
C ALA A 199 26.35 -7.25 -1.15
N GLU A 200 27.28 -8.02 -1.73
CA GLU A 200 28.64 -8.17 -1.23
C GLU A 200 29.46 -6.87 -1.34
N GLN A 201 29.32 -6.11 -2.44
CA GLN A 201 29.97 -4.80 -2.58
C GLN A 201 29.41 -3.79 -1.56
N GLN A 202 28.08 -3.77 -1.35
CA GLN A 202 27.46 -2.94 -0.29
C GLN A 202 27.94 -3.37 1.10
N ARG A 203 28.00 -4.68 1.37
CA ARG A 203 28.51 -5.21 2.65
C ARG A 203 29.93 -4.71 2.93
N ARG A 204 30.85 -4.82 1.96
CA ARG A 204 32.23 -4.31 2.10
C ARG A 204 32.30 -2.80 2.26
N ALA A 205 31.47 -2.03 1.55
CA ALA A 205 31.41 -0.58 1.71
C ALA A 205 31.05 -0.16 3.16
N PHE A 206 30.25 -0.98 3.85
CA PHE A 206 29.76 -0.72 5.20
C PHE A 206 30.34 -1.66 6.28
N GLU A 207 31.36 -2.47 5.96
CA GLU A 207 32.01 -3.41 6.90
C GLU A 207 32.76 -2.68 8.03
N SER A 208 33.18 -1.45 7.78
CA SER A 208 33.69 -0.53 8.78
C SER A 208 32.97 0.81 8.66
N LEU A 209 32.17 1.14 9.67
CA LEU A 209 31.56 2.44 9.88
C LEU A 209 32.13 3.01 11.17
N THR A 210 32.87 4.12 11.09
CA THR A 210 33.30 4.91 12.25
C THR A 210 32.59 6.25 12.25
N ALA A 211 32.44 6.89 13.42
CA ALA A 211 31.74 8.18 13.51
C ALA A 211 32.31 9.24 12.53
N ASP A 212 33.64 9.33 12.42
CA ASP A 212 34.34 10.25 11.51
C ASP A 212 34.13 9.96 10.01
N SER A 213 33.69 8.74 9.66
CA SER A 213 33.42 8.33 8.27
C SER A 213 31.97 8.58 7.82
N LEU A 214 31.13 9.10 8.71
CA LEU A 214 29.69 9.20 8.53
C LEU A 214 29.23 10.65 8.53
N THR A 215 28.21 10.93 7.72
CA THR A 215 27.50 12.21 7.73
C THR A 215 25.99 11.98 7.74
N VAL A 216 25.23 12.99 8.16
CA VAL A 216 23.76 12.95 8.17
C VAL A 216 23.25 13.92 7.11
N LYS A 217 22.59 13.38 6.08
CA LYS A 217 21.86 14.16 5.08
C LYS A 217 20.45 14.41 5.59
N ARG A 218 19.99 15.66 5.48
CA ARG A 218 18.65 16.11 5.90
C ARG A 218 17.79 16.38 4.68
N LEU A 219 16.51 16.06 4.76
CA LEU A 219 15.53 16.29 3.70
C LEU A 219 14.46 17.30 4.16
N PRO A 220 13.78 18.00 3.23
CA PRO A 220 12.89 19.10 3.57
C PRO A 220 11.78 18.77 4.56
N GLY A 221 11.21 17.56 4.57
CA GLY A 221 10.18 17.10 5.54
C GLY A 221 10.71 16.50 6.84
N GLY A 222 11.95 16.80 7.19
CA GLY A 222 12.64 16.36 8.41
C GLY A 222 13.07 14.90 8.45
N THR A 223 13.04 14.19 7.31
CA THR A 223 13.65 12.87 7.22
C THR A 223 15.18 12.99 7.21
N VAL A 224 15.86 12.20 8.04
CA VAL A 224 17.33 12.07 8.03
C VAL A 224 17.79 10.81 7.33
N GLN A 225 18.96 10.87 6.70
CA GLN A 225 19.62 9.75 6.04
C GLN A 225 21.07 9.67 6.51
N LEU A 226 21.50 8.49 6.97
CA LEU A 226 22.89 8.23 7.27
C LEU A 226 23.65 7.98 5.96
N MET A 227 24.77 8.69 5.78
CA MET A 227 25.60 8.64 4.59
C MET A 227 27.04 8.28 4.96
N LYS A 228 27.71 7.50 4.10
CA LYS A 228 29.16 7.30 4.10
C LYS A 228 29.67 7.77 2.75
N ASP A 229 30.51 8.79 2.75
CA ASP A 229 30.78 9.60 1.54
C ASP A 229 29.43 10.03 0.91
N ASP A 230 29.21 9.74 -0.38
CA ASP A 230 27.94 9.99 -1.09
C ASP A 230 26.94 8.80 -1.05
N LEU A 231 27.26 7.71 -0.32
CA LEU A 231 26.45 6.50 -0.29
C LEU A 231 25.50 6.47 0.92
N TYR A 232 24.21 6.29 0.68
CA TYR A 232 23.24 5.97 1.73
C TYR A 232 23.64 4.66 2.44
N VAL A 233 23.59 4.65 3.77
CA VAL A 233 23.89 3.50 4.63
C VAL A 233 22.56 2.89 5.11
N PRO A 234 22.11 1.75 4.55
CA PRO A 234 20.85 1.10 4.96
C PRO A 234 20.86 0.68 6.43
N LYS A 235 19.68 0.71 7.06
CA LYS A 235 19.50 0.42 8.50
C LYS A 235 20.18 -0.87 8.96
N GLN A 236 20.15 -1.90 8.11
CA GLN A 236 20.73 -3.22 8.39
C GLN A 236 22.25 -3.24 8.63
N TYR A 237 22.97 -2.18 8.28
CA TYR A 237 24.43 -2.06 8.49
C TYR A 237 24.81 -1.17 9.69
N TRP A 238 23.85 -0.56 10.39
CA TRP A 238 24.15 0.40 11.46
C TRP A 238 24.76 -0.29 12.69
N ASN A 239 25.97 0.11 13.05
CA ASN A 239 26.64 -0.27 14.29
C ASN A 239 26.35 0.75 15.42
N ALA A 240 27.18 0.79 16.47
CA ALA A 240 27.04 1.78 17.55
C ALA A 240 27.34 3.21 17.06
N ASP A 241 28.43 3.41 16.34
CA ASP A 241 28.85 4.72 15.81
C ASP A 241 27.80 5.32 14.88
N ALA A 242 27.20 4.51 14.00
CA ALA A 242 26.09 4.90 13.13
C ALA A 242 24.90 5.47 13.91
N ARG A 243 24.53 4.83 15.02
CA ARG A 243 23.43 5.27 15.89
C ARG A 243 23.82 6.53 16.67
N GLN A 244 25.05 6.61 17.16
CA GLN A 244 25.57 7.80 17.84
C GLN A 244 25.59 9.02 16.92
N VAL A 245 26.02 8.89 15.66
CA VAL A 245 26.04 9.99 14.67
C VAL A 245 24.63 10.50 14.37
N LEU A 246 23.63 9.62 14.30
CA LEU A 246 22.22 10.02 14.14
C LEU A 246 21.68 10.75 15.37
N LEU A 247 21.95 10.22 16.58
CA LEU A 247 21.49 10.82 17.84
C LEU A 247 22.19 12.13 18.19
N ALA A 248 23.46 12.31 17.81
CA ALA A 248 24.22 13.56 18.03
C ALA A 248 24.02 14.59 16.90
N GLY A 249 23.74 14.13 15.67
CA GLY A 249 23.39 15.00 14.54
C GLY A 249 21.97 15.56 14.64
N ALA A 250 21.07 14.85 15.30
CA ALA A 250 19.83 15.39 15.82
C ALA A 250 20.15 16.47 16.86
N SER A 251 19.89 17.74 16.54
CA SER A 251 20.36 18.86 17.37
C SER A 251 19.91 18.75 18.82
N GLU A 252 20.85 18.89 19.77
CA GLU A 252 20.51 19.31 21.12
C GLU A 252 19.65 20.57 21.02
N SER A 253 18.53 20.61 21.75
CA SER A 253 17.52 21.66 21.64
C SER A 253 18.12 23.03 21.98
N SER A 254 18.51 23.79 20.95
CA SER A 254 19.18 25.09 21.07
C SER A 254 18.19 26.24 21.31
N GLY A 255 17.34 26.07 22.31
CA GLY A 255 16.43 27.10 22.82
C GLY A 255 15.27 26.51 23.61
N PRO A 256 14.71 27.26 24.59
CA PRO A 256 13.37 26.95 25.09
C PRO A 256 12.36 27.03 23.93
N SER A 257 11.29 26.24 23.99
CA SER A 257 10.16 26.38 23.06
C SER A 257 9.71 27.85 22.99
N PRO A 258 9.35 28.38 21.80
CA PRO A 258 8.98 29.78 21.65
C PRO A 258 7.89 30.15 22.66
N PRO A 259 8.10 31.18 23.50
CA PRO A 259 7.27 31.37 24.69
C PRO A 259 5.85 31.85 24.33
N GLY A 260 4.87 31.00 24.59
CA GLY A 260 3.47 31.42 24.79
C GLY A 260 2.61 31.65 23.55
N LEU A 261 3.00 31.14 22.37
CA LEU A 261 2.10 31.08 21.21
C LEU A 261 1.34 29.75 21.23
N ASP A 262 0.01 29.83 21.36
CA ASP A 262 -0.91 28.69 21.27
C ASP A 262 -1.13 28.28 19.79
N ASP A 263 -0.11 28.33 18.95
CA ASP A 263 -0.22 28.03 17.51
C ASP A 263 0.05 26.55 17.19
N PHE A 264 -0.35 26.11 15.99
CA PHE A 264 -0.22 24.71 15.59
C PHE A 264 1.24 24.24 15.50
N ALA A 265 2.15 25.08 14.98
CA ALA A 265 3.53 24.69 14.73
C ALA A 265 4.34 24.63 16.04
N SER A 266 4.15 25.60 16.94
CA SER A 266 4.76 25.60 18.27
C SER A 266 4.35 24.37 19.08
N ASN A 267 3.05 24.08 19.16
CA ASN A 267 2.54 22.90 19.86
C ASN A 267 2.99 21.57 19.21
N LEU A 268 3.09 21.53 17.87
CA LEU A 268 3.62 20.38 17.13
C LEU A 268 5.10 20.11 17.45
N ALA A 269 5.93 21.14 17.50
CA ALA A 269 7.35 21.03 17.85
C ALA A 269 7.53 20.46 19.26
N THR A 270 6.78 20.98 20.24
CA THR A 270 6.77 20.44 21.62
C THR A 270 6.31 18.97 21.67
N ALA A 271 5.33 18.59 20.86
CA ALA A 271 4.84 17.21 20.77
C ALA A 271 5.90 16.25 20.16
N PHE A 272 6.62 16.68 19.11
CA PHE A 272 7.72 15.91 18.52
C PHE A 272 8.92 15.77 19.45
N ASP A 273 9.32 16.83 20.14
CA ASP A 273 10.41 16.78 21.13
C ASP A 273 10.07 15.87 22.31
N THR A 274 8.89 16.06 22.92
CA THR A 274 8.41 15.21 24.01
C THR A 274 8.38 13.73 23.59
N ARG A 275 8.03 13.45 22.33
CA ARG A 275 8.00 12.09 21.79
C ARG A 275 9.40 11.52 21.57
N ALA A 276 10.34 12.32 21.08
CA ALA A 276 11.74 11.93 20.94
C ALA A 276 12.35 11.55 22.30
N ASP A 277 12.08 12.32 23.37
CA ASP A 277 12.53 12.00 24.74
C ASP A 277 11.94 10.70 25.30
N GLN A 278 10.65 10.46 25.08
CA GLN A 278 9.99 9.20 25.45
C GLN A 278 10.63 7.99 24.76
N LEU A 279 10.88 8.10 23.45
CA LEU A 279 11.51 7.03 22.68
C LEU A 279 12.95 6.80 23.15
N HIS A 280 13.73 7.88 23.36
CA HIS A 280 15.12 7.84 23.78
C HIS A 280 15.31 7.11 25.11
N THR A 281 14.42 7.34 26.08
CA THR A 281 14.43 6.69 27.40
C THR A 281 14.39 5.16 27.34
N GLY A 282 13.86 4.58 26.26
CA GLY A 282 13.72 3.12 26.09
C GLY A 282 14.86 2.43 25.32
N LEU A 283 15.81 3.16 24.72
CA LEU A 283 16.75 2.61 23.73
C LEU A 283 17.58 1.42 24.23
N SER A 284 18.03 1.43 25.49
CA SER A 284 18.86 0.37 26.08
C SER A 284 18.16 -0.98 26.25
N ARG A 285 16.83 -1.05 26.02
CA ARG A 285 16.03 -2.28 26.10
C ARG A 285 15.78 -2.92 24.73
N LEU A 286 16.25 -2.30 23.65
CA LEU A 286 16.05 -2.75 22.27
C LEU A 286 17.35 -3.24 21.66
N SER A 287 17.24 -4.17 20.71
CA SER A 287 18.33 -4.62 19.86
C SER A 287 17.98 -4.45 18.38
N ASP A 288 18.97 -4.71 17.52
CA ASP A 288 18.77 -4.99 16.10
C ASP A 288 17.93 -3.92 15.36
N GLN A 289 16.86 -4.37 14.69
CA GLN A 289 16.02 -3.58 13.81
C GLN A 289 15.08 -2.63 14.57
N ALA A 290 14.55 -3.06 15.72
CA ALA A 290 13.74 -2.22 16.61
C ALA A 290 14.54 -1.01 17.12
N LEU A 291 15.81 -1.24 17.51
CA LEU A 291 16.71 -0.17 17.92
C LEU A 291 17.04 0.79 16.76
N ASN A 292 17.21 0.27 15.54
CA ASN A 292 17.45 1.11 14.35
C ASN A 292 16.24 1.98 13.99
N ASP A 293 15.04 1.40 13.93
CA ASP A 293 13.82 2.13 13.59
C ASP A 293 13.52 3.22 14.63
N ARG A 294 13.77 2.94 15.92
CA ARG A 294 13.61 3.94 16.98
C ARG A 294 14.66 5.05 16.94
N VAL A 295 15.93 4.73 16.66
CA VAL A 295 16.99 5.76 16.48
C VAL A 295 16.68 6.66 15.27
N LEU A 296 16.20 6.08 14.16
CA LEU A 296 15.79 6.85 12.99
C LEU A 296 14.63 7.79 13.31
N GLU A 297 13.59 7.30 14.00
CA GLU A 297 12.44 8.15 14.36
C GLU A 297 12.85 9.28 15.31
N ILE A 298 13.65 9.02 16.35
CA ILE A 298 14.18 10.07 17.24
C ILE A 298 14.92 11.14 16.45
N ALA A 299 15.82 10.74 15.54
CA ALA A 299 16.62 11.68 14.78
C ALA A 299 15.78 12.50 13.78
N CYS A 300 14.78 11.88 13.13
CA CYS A 300 13.82 12.59 12.28
C CYS A 300 12.91 13.54 13.09
N LEU A 301 12.45 13.15 14.27
CA LEU A 301 11.60 13.99 15.12
C LEU A 301 12.33 15.26 15.57
N ARG A 302 13.58 15.13 16.04
CA ARG A 302 14.43 16.28 16.41
C ARG A 302 14.75 17.17 15.21
N GLU A 303 15.03 16.58 14.04
CA GLU A 303 15.20 17.35 12.80
C GLU A 303 13.91 18.10 12.44
N ARG A 304 12.73 17.48 12.58
CA ARG A 304 11.44 18.16 12.37
C ARG A 304 11.21 19.31 13.36
N THR A 305 11.50 19.14 14.66
CA THR A 305 11.46 20.23 15.64
C THR A 305 12.38 21.38 15.21
N SER A 306 13.62 21.06 14.86
CA SER A 306 14.61 22.05 14.41
C SER A 306 14.15 22.80 13.16
N GLN A 307 13.57 22.12 12.17
CA GLN A 307 13.00 22.73 10.98
C GLN A 307 11.82 23.64 11.31
N ILE A 308 10.92 23.25 12.23
CA ILE A 308 9.82 24.12 12.69
C ILE A 308 10.38 25.40 13.31
N ILE A 309 11.31 25.28 14.27
CA ILE A 309 11.90 26.42 15.01
C ILE A 309 12.63 27.39 14.06
N ASN A 310 13.37 26.86 13.08
CA ASN A 310 14.15 27.67 12.13
C ASN A 310 13.33 28.17 10.93
N GLY A 311 12.03 27.86 10.86
CA GLY A 311 11.16 28.13 9.71
C GLY A 311 11.25 27.02 8.66
N ALA A 312 10.29 26.10 8.68
CA ALA A 312 10.29 24.92 7.83
C ALA A 312 10.18 25.28 6.34
N ASP A 313 10.99 24.61 5.50
CA ASP A 313 10.92 24.78 4.04
C ASP A 313 9.62 24.18 3.48
N VAL A 314 8.67 25.04 3.16
CA VAL A 314 7.34 24.67 2.68
C VAL A 314 7.30 24.71 1.15
N SER A 315 7.25 23.51 0.56
CA SER A 315 7.25 23.31 -0.90
C SER A 315 6.13 24.02 -1.65
N SER A 316 5.00 24.27 -0.98
CA SER A 316 3.79 24.88 -1.54
C SER A 316 2.86 25.38 -0.41
N GLN A 317 2.13 26.46 -0.69
CA GLN A 317 0.94 26.84 0.07
C GLN A 317 -0.30 26.23 -0.62
N VAL A 318 -1.09 25.51 0.16
CA VAL A 318 -2.37 24.91 -0.22
C VAL A 318 -3.49 25.74 0.40
N THR A 319 -4.59 25.94 -0.31
CA THR A 319 -5.82 26.54 0.26
C THR A 319 -6.98 25.56 0.13
N LEU A 320 -7.49 25.06 1.25
CA LEU A 320 -8.72 24.26 1.30
C LEU A 320 -9.82 25.05 2.01
N THR A 321 -11.00 25.14 1.41
CA THR A 321 -12.17 25.86 1.93
C THR A 321 -13.39 24.96 1.87
N ALA A 322 -14.12 24.88 2.98
CA ALA A 322 -15.38 24.16 3.07
C ALA A 322 -16.58 25.06 2.70
N ASP A 323 -17.50 24.52 1.90
CA ASP A 323 -18.67 25.24 1.39
C ASP A 323 -19.93 24.90 2.22
N ALA A 324 -20.35 25.82 3.09
CA ALA A 324 -21.56 25.68 3.91
C ALA A 324 -22.87 25.61 3.11
N SER A 325 -22.88 25.97 1.82
CA SER A 325 -24.07 25.82 0.98
C SER A 325 -24.25 24.39 0.43
N LYS A 326 -23.25 23.52 0.62
CA LYS A 326 -23.21 22.15 0.07
C LYS A 326 -22.92 21.12 1.15
N THR A 327 -23.96 20.76 1.89
CA THR A 327 -23.92 19.71 2.92
C THR A 327 -24.45 18.39 2.38
N PHE A 328 -23.76 17.28 2.69
CA PHE A 328 -24.11 15.92 2.29
C PHE A 328 -24.20 15.03 3.51
N ALA A 329 -25.15 14.10 3.54
CA ALA A 329 -25.19 13.05 4.57
C ALA A 329 -23.96 12.14 4.43
N VAL A 330 -23.44 11.65 5.56
CA VAL A 330 -22.37 10.64 5.59
C VAL A 330 -23.02 9.29 5.89
N ALA A 331 -22.79 8.30 5.01
CA ALA A 331 -23.32 6.96 5.21
C ALA A 331 -22.70 6.33 6.47
N PRO A 332 -23.49 5.95 7.50
CA PRO A 332 -22.93 5.52 8.78
C PRO A 332 -22.12 4.22 8.66
N LEU A 333 -22.46 3.35 7.69
CA LEU A 333 -21.79 2.07 7.47
C LEU A 333 -20.47 2.20 6.68
N VAL A 334 -20.05 3.41 6.30
CA VAL A 334 -18.75 3.63 5.65
C VAL A 334 -17.59 3.39 6.63
N PHE A 335 -17.85 3.45 7.95
CA PHE A 335 -16.85 3.26 9.00
C PHE A 335 -16.71 1.78 9.44
N GLY A 336 -16.58 0.88 8.46
CA GLY A 336 -16.62 -0.56 8.67
C GLY A 336 -15.28 -1.29 8.65
N ASN A 337 -15.32 -2.58 8.97
CA ASN A 337 -14.15 -3.47 8.98
C ASN A 337 -14.49 -4.93 8.63
N ASN A 338 -13.46 -5.76 8.49
CA ASN A 338 -13.60 -7.18 8.20
C ASN A 338 -13.07 -8.06 9.34
N VAL A 339 -13.89 -9.01 9.77
CA VAL A 339 -13.50 -10.16 10.60
C VAL A 339 -13.07 -11.28 9.68
N ASN A 340 -11.82 -11.74 9.81
CA ASN A 340 -11.44 -13.08 9.36
C ASN A 340 -11.65 -14.04 10.53
N THR A 341 -12.65 -14.91 10.43
CA THR A 341 -13.12 -15.77 11.53
C THR A 341 -12.02 -16.61 12.18
N GLN A 342 -11.04 -17.08 11.41
CA GLN A 342 -9.91 -17.87 11.93
C GLN A 342 -9.11 -17.09 12.98
N ASN A 343 -8.80 -15.83 12.71
CA ASN A 343 -7.96 -15.01 13.59
C ASN A 343 -8.72 -14.65 14.88
N PHE A 344 -10.02 -14.43 14.78
CA PHE A 344 -10.88 -14.11 15.93
C PHE A 344 -11.13 -15.35 16.81
N ASN A 345 -11.19 -16.54 16.21
CA ASN A 345 -11.26 -17.81 16.94
C ASN A 345 -10.07 -18.01 17.90
N GLU A 346 -8.91 -17.43 17.61
CA GLU A 346 -7.70 -17.54 18.43
C GLU A 346 -7.70 -16.63 19.67
N ILE A 347 -8.48 -15.54 19.68
CA ILE A 347 -8.49 -14.54 20.77
C ILE A 347 -9.80 -14.44 21.56
N TYR A 348 -10.86 -15.11 21.13
CA TYR A 348 -12.12 -15.12 21.85
C TYR A 348 -12.06 -16.07 23.07
N ASP A 349 -12.38 -15.54 24.26
CA ASP A 349 -12.50 -16.34 25.48
C ASP A 349 -13.95 -16.83 25.64
N SER A 350 -14.17 -18.10 25.28
CA SER A 350 -15.47 -18.75 25.40
C SER A 350 -15.92 -19.00 26.84
N ARG A 351 -15.05 -18.89 27.85
CA ARG A 351 -15.44 -18.94 29.27
C ARG A 351 -16.00 -17.61 29.75
N GLN A 352 -15.51 -16.50 29.19
CA GLN A 352 -15.96 -15.14 29.52
C GLN A 352 -17.05 -14.62 28.56
N GLY A 353 -17.25 -15.27 27.41
CA GLY A 353 -18.16 -14.79 26.37
C GLY A 353 -17.74 -13.44 25.78
N ASN A 354 -16.42 -13.20 25.67
CA ASN A 354 -15.86 -11.91 25.29
C ASN A 354 -14.40 -12.02 24.77
N PHE A 355 -13.90 -10.93 24.19
CA PHE A 355 -12.47 -10.74 23.91
C PHE A 355 -11.71 -10.24 25.14
N ARG A 356 -10.39 -10.49 25.18
CA ARG A 356 -9.47 -9.95 26.20
C ARG A 356 -9.53 -8.42 26.22
N GLN A 357 -9.55 -7.80 27.41
CA GLN A 357 -9.67 -6.34 27.56
C GLN A 357 -8.67 -5.52 26.70
N PRO A 358 -7.37 -5.87 26.58
CA PRO A 358 -6.44 -5.13 25.73
C PRO A 358 -6.79 -5.12 24.22
N PHE A 359 -7.55 -6.10 23.73
CA PHE A 359 -8.13 -6.03 22.38
C PHE A 359 -9.25 -4.99 22.31
N LEU A 360 -10.15 -4.97 23.31
CA LEU A 360 -11.26 -4.03 23.39
C LEU A 360 -10.79 -2.58 23.57
N ASP A 361 -9.69 -2.37 24.30
CA ASP A 361 -9.05 -1.05 24.49
C ASP A 361 -8.53 -0.48 23.17
N LEU A 362 -8.11 -1.33 22.22
CA LEU A 362 -7.75 -0.92 20.86
C LEU A 362 -8.98 -0.85 19.94
N PHE A 363 -9.90 -1.80 20.04
CA PHE A 363 -11.06 -1.90 19.15
C PHE A 363 -12.06 -0.75 19.32
N ARG A 364 -12.44 -0.41 20.56
CA ARG A 364 -13.51 0.57 20.82
C ARG A 364 -13.21 1.99 20.32
N PRO A 365 -11.98 2.55 20.48
CA PRO A 365 -11.64 3.86 19.91
C PRO A 365 -11.73 3.94 18.39
N MET A 366 -11.71 2.81 17.67
CA MET A 366 -11.93 2.78 16.22
C MET A 366 -13.38 3.10 15.85
N GLY A 367 -14.34 2.95 16.78
CA GLY A 367 -15.75 3.31 16.56
C GLY A 367 -16.39 2.62 15.37
N ILE A 368 -16.00 1.37 15.07
CA ILE A 368 -16.47 0.60 13.92
C ILE A 368 -18.00 0.49 13.94
N THR A 369 -18.65 0.83 12.83
CA THR A 369 -20.13 0.82 12.71
C THR A 369 -20.68 -0.36 11.90
N PHE A 370 -19.82 -0.99 11.10
CA PHE A 370 -20.18 -2.04 10.16
C PHE A 370 -19.11 -3.14 10.19
N LEU A 371 -19.52 -4.41 10.23
CA LEU A 371 -18.57 -5.51 10.39
C LEU A 371 -18.95 -6.71 9.53
N ARG A 372 -18.04 -7.09 8.64
CA ARG A 372 -18.21 -8.19 7.68
C ARG A 372 -17.67 -9.51 8.23
N TYR A 373 -18.46 -10.57 8.07
CA TYR A 373 -18.22 -11.93 8.57
C TYR A 373 -18.73 -12.97 7.57
N PRO A 374 -18.11 -14.15 7.40
CA PRO A 374 -16.93 -14.67 8.09
C PRO A 374 -15.59 -14.19 7.49
N GLY A 375 -15.66 -13.39 6.42
CA GLY A 375 -14.59 -12.59 5.83
C GLY A 375 -13.82 -13.24 4.67
N GLY A 376 -13.75 -12.55 3.53
CA GLY A 376 -12.90 -12.90 2.40
C GLY A 376 -13.14 -14.31 1.85
N CYS A 377 -12.11 -14.92 1.26
CA CYS A 377 -12.22 -16.25 0.65
C CYS A 377 -12.64 -17.36 1.63
N ASN A 378 -12.45 -17.16 2.94
CA ASN A 378 -12.93 -18.09 3.95
C ASN A 378 -14.45 -18.26 3.92
N ALA A 379 -15.21 -17.25 3.45
CA ALA A 379 -16.66 -17.35 3.30
C ALA A 379 -17.08 -18.48 2.35
N ASP A 380 -16.36 -18.73 1.27
CA ASP A 380 -16.70 -19.77 0.28
C ASP A 380 -16.43 -21.21 0.74
N ILE A 381 -15.80 -21.37 1.92
CA ILE A 381 -15.63 -22.64 2.62
C ILE A 381 -16.31 -22.69 4.00
N PHE A 382 -17.02 -21.64 4.40
CA PHE A 382 -17.58 -21.52 5.74
C PHE A 382 -18.93 -22.24 5.86
N ASN A 383 -18.98 -23.30 6.67
CA ASN A 383 -20.23 -23.94 7.08
C ASN A 383 -20.71 -23.38 8.42
N TRP A 384 -21.63 -22.42 8.40
CA TRP A 384 -22.13 -21.79 9.62
C TRP A 384 -22.72 -22.78 10.64
N LYS A 385 -23.34 -23.87 10.16
CA LYS A 385 -23.92 -24.93 11.00
C LYS A 385 -22.89 -25.67 11.86
N ASP A 386 -21.63 -25.71 11.43
CA ASP A 386 -20.53 -26.31 12.19
C ASP A 386 -20.01 -25.40 13.32
N THR A 387 -20.58 -24.19 13.47
CA THR A 387 -20.09 -23.13 14.39
C THR A 387 -21.11 -22.64 15.42
N VAL A 388 -22.30 -23.23 15.47
CA VAL A 388 -23.39 -22.87 16.41
C VAL A 388 -23.62 -23.96 17.45
N GLY A 389 -24.33 -23.65 18.54
CA GLY A 389 -24.66 -24.61 19.60
C GLY A 389 -23.48 -24.95 20.54
N PRO A 390 -23.56 -26.05 21.32
CA PRO A 390 -22.56 -26.38 22.33
C PRO A 390 -21.17 -26.63 21.75
N LEU A 391 -20.14 -26.06 22.39
CA LEU A 391 -18.76 -26.02 21.86
C LEU A 391 -18.18 -27.41 21.57
N GLU A 392 -18.54 -28.42 22.37
CA GLU A 392 -18.15 -29.82 22.22
C GLU A 392 -18.76 -30.51 20.99
N THR A 393 -19.76 -29.90 20.35
CA THR A 393 -20.39 -30.40 19.10
C THR A 393 -19.94 -29.64 17.85
N ARG A 394 -19.31 -28.48 18.01
CA ARG A 394 -18.80 -27.65 16.91
C ARG A 394 -17.58 -28.29 16.25
N ARG A 395 -17.35 -27.97 14.97
CA ARG A 395 -16.16 -28.44 14.23
C ARG A 395 -15.04 -27.41 14.25
N GLU A 396 -13.91 -27.79 13.67
CA GLU A 396 -12.79 -26.88 13.49
C GLU A 396 -13.06 -25.86 12.38
N ILE A 397 -12.62 -24.62 12.60
CA ILE A 397 -12.53 -23.64 11.53
C ILE A 397 -11.33 -24.02 10.64
N LEU A 398 -11.57 -24.24 9.35
CA LEU A 398 -10.52 -24.58 8.38
C LEU A 398 -9.90 -23.32 7.78
N ASN A 399 -8.58 -23.32 7.57
CA ASN A 399 -7.86 -22.33 6.77
C ASN A 399 -8.12 -22.56 5.28
N TYR A 400 -8.48 -21.50 4.55
CA TYR A 400 -8.75 -21.56 3.11
C TYR A 400 -7.53 -21.85 2.25
N HIS A 401 -6.34 -21.34 2.63
CA HIS A 401 -5.15 -21.40 1.80
C HIS A 401 -4.44 -22.76 1.86
N ASP A 402 -4.49 -23.45 3.01
CA ASP A 402 -3.78 -24.73 3.23
C ASP A 402 -4.65 -25.86 3.82
N GLY A 403 -5.89 -25.57 4.25
CA GLY A 403 -6.82 -26.55 4.82
C GLY A 403 -6.54 -26.91 6.28
N THR A 404 -5.57 -26.25 6.91
CA THR A 404 -5.22 -26.53 8.30
C THR A 404 -6.37 -26.16 9.24
N GLY A 405 -6.63 -27.03 10.23
CA GLY A 405 -7.54 -26.71 11.33
C GLY A 405 -6.99 -25.58 12.18
N ARG A 406 -7.79 -24.55 12.43
CA ARG A 406 -7.52 -23.43 13.34
C ARG A 406 -8.23 -23.62 14.69
N GLY A 407 -8.39 -24.88 15.07
CA GLY A 407 -9.11 -25.35 16.25
C GLY A 407 -10.64 -25.24 16.14
N ILE A 408 -11.32 -25.83 17.13
CA ILE A 408 -12.77 -25.79 17.30
C ILE A 408 -13.30 -24.34 17.24
N ALA A 409 -14.45 -24.14 16.62
CA ALA A 409 -15.14 -22.86 16.47
C ALA A 409 -15.64 -22.25 17.80
N ARG A 410 -14.72 -21.69 18.60
CA ARG A 410 -14.99 -20.87 19.78
C ARG A 410 -15.68 -19.54 19.44
N PHE A 411 -15.44 -19.01 18.25
CA PHE A 411 -16.07 -17.79 17.74
C PHE A 411 -16.85 -18.08 16.45
N GLY A 412 -18.12 -18.44 16.61
CA GLY A 412 -19.06 -18.76 15.54
C GLY A 412 -20.07 -17.64 15.29
N VAL A 413 -21.22 -18.01 14.70
CA VAL A 413 -22.30 -17.06 14.35
C VAL A 413 -22.84 -16.34 15.58
N ASP A 414 -23.16 -17.09 16.65
CA ASP A 414 -23.81 -16.54 17.83
C ASP A 414 -22.89 -15.55 18.56
N GLU A 415 -21.61 -15.89 18.72
CA GLU A 415 -20.62 -15.01 19.36
C GLU A 415 -20.35 -13.74 18.53
N PHE A 416 -20.33 -13.85 17.20
CA PHE A 416 -20.20 -12.71 16.30
C PHE A 416 -21.39 -11.76 16.39
N LEU A 417 -22.62 -12.28 16.36
CA LEU A 417 -23.83 -11.46 16.40
C LEU A 417 -24.06 -10.84 17.78
N GLN A 418 -23.76 -11.57 18.86
CA GLN A 418 -23.75 -11.01 20.22
C GLN A 418 -22.69 -9.91 20.39
N PHE A 419 -21.50 -10.06 19.80
CA PHE A 419 -20.48 -9.02 19.82
C PHE A 419 -20.95 -7.77 19.07
N CYS A 420 -21.54 -7.94 17.87
CA CYS A 420 -22.12 -6.83 17.11
C CYS A 420 -23.22 -6.11 17.89
N GLN A 421 -24.15 -6.85 18.51
CA GLN A 421 -25.21 -6.27 19.33
C GLN A 421 -24.66 -5.49 20.54
N ARG A 422 -23.66 -6.06 21.24
CA ARG A 422 -23.04 -5.49 22.44
C ARG A 422 -22.32 -4.17 22.15
N GLU A 423 -21.59 -4.10 21.04
CA GLU A 423 -20.83 -2.92 20.64
C GLU A 423 -21.62 -1.99 19.68
N SER A 424 -22.93 -2.25 19.47
CA SER A 424 -23.84 -1.47 18.60
C SER A 424 -23.39 -1.35 17.13
N ILE A 425 -22.93 -2.46 16.58
CA ILE A 425 -22.38 -2.59 15.22
C ILE A 425 -23.37 -3.29 14.30
N THR A 426 -23.51 -2.80 13.07
CA THR A 426 -24.32 -3.46 12.04
C THR A 426 -23.53 -4.63 11.43
N PRO A 427 -24.04 -5.88 11.47
CA PRO A 427 -23.41 -6.99 10.79
C PRO A 427 -23.74 -7.01 9.28
N ILE A 428 -22.79 -7.49 8.47
CA ILE A 428 -23.04 -8.00 7.12
C ILE A 428 -22.47 -9.42 7.00
N ILE A 429 -23.29 -10.36 6.55
CA ILE A 429 -22.92 -11.77 6.40
C ILE A 429 -22.62 -12.08 4.94
N THR A 430 -21.45 -12.65 4.68
CA THR A 430 -21.07 -13.18 3.36
C THR A 430 -21.39 -14.66 3.29
N THR A 431 -22.32 -15.03 2.41
CA THR A 431 -22.72 -16.43 2.20
C THR A 431 -21.87 -17.10 1.13
N ALA A 432 -21.61 -18.40 1.30
CA ALA A 432 -20.79 -19.20 0.39
C ALA A 432 -21.51 -19.39 -0.96
N PHE A 433 -20.88 -19.01 -2.08
CA PHE A 433 -21.49 -19.14 -3.41
C PHE A 433 -21.25 -20.54 -4.03
N CYS A 434 -22.08 -20.95 -5.01
CA CYS A 434 -21.96 -22.23 -5.70
C CYS A 434 -22.27 -22.11 -7.19
N LYS A 435 -21.46 -22.78 -8.02
CA LYS A 435 -21.79 -23.08 -9.43
C LYS A 435 -22.51 -24.41 -9.54
N ASP A 436 -23.45 -24.52 -10.49
CA ASP A 436 -24.40 -25.64 -10.61
C ASP A 436 -23.81 -27.05 -10.90
N HIS A 437 -22.48 -27.25 -10.90
CA HIS A 437 -21.86 -28.59 -10.99
C HIS A 437 -20.47 -28.68 -10.30
N PRO A 438 -20.36 -29.32 -9.11
CA PRO A 438 -19.05 -29.65 -8.52
C PRO A 438 -18.35 -30.85 -9.22
N GLN A 439 -19.07 -31.60 -10.07
CA GLN A 439 -18.58 -32.82 -10.73
C GLN A 439 -17.74 -32.58 -12.00
N ARG A 440 -17.64 -31.33 -12.48
CA ARG A 440 -17.00 -30.99 -13.78
C ARG A 440 -15.63 -30.33 -13.69
N ILE A 441 -15.03 -30.24 -12.51
CA ILE A 441 -13.65 -29.76 -12.39
C ILE A 441 -12.72 -30.94 -12.72
N ASP A 442 -12.25 -31.01 -13.98
CA ASP A 442 -11.13 -31.89 -14.33
C ASP A 442 -9.88 -31.41 -13.57
N PRO A 443 -9.24 -32.25 -12.73
CA PRO A 443 -8.02 -31.88 -12.01
C PRO A 443 -6.86 -31.47 -12.93
N ASN A 444 -6.89 -31.89 -14.20
CA ASN A 444 -5.87 -31.59 -15.21
C ASN A 444 -6.13 -30.26 -15.94
N GLU A 445 -7.38 -29.80 -16.01
CA GLU A 445 -7.74 -28.49 -16.59
C GLU A 445 -7.51 -27.34 -15.60
N HIS A 446 -7.39 -27.62 -14.29
CA HIS A 446 -7.19 -26.59 -13.29
C HIS A 446 -5.76 -26.57 -12.68
N PRO A 447 -4.90 -25.57 -12.98
CA PRO A 447 -3.47 -25.57 -12.61
C PRO A 447 -3.18 -25.50 -11.09
N LYS A 448 -4.20 -25.28 -10.25
CA LYS A 448 -4.13 -25.42 -8.78
C LYS A 448 -5.09 -26.46 -8.19
N GLY A 449 -5.89 -27.18 -9.00
CA GLY A 449 -6.90 -28.12 -8.50
C GLY A 449 -6.29 -29.26 -7.66
N VAL A 450 -5.09 -29.69 -8.04
CA VAL A 450 -4.30 -30.70 -7.31
C VAL A 450 -3.80 -30.22 -5.92
N ARG A 451 -3.85 -28.91 -5.61
CA ARG A 451 -3.21 -28.32 -4.41
C ARG A 451 -4.13 -28.16 -3.18
N HIS A 452 -5.45 -28.20 -3.32
CA HIS A 452 -6.40 -27.86 -2.23
C HIS A 452 -7.48 -28.96 -2.01
N PRO A 453 -7.09 -30.22 -1.65
CA PRO A 453 -8.00 -31.37 -1.64
C PRO A 453 -9.19 -31.26 -0.66
N TYR A 454 -9.06 -30.48 0.41
CA TYR A 454 -10.11 -30.22 1.40
C TYR A 454 -11.25 -29.35 0.85
N VAL A 455 -10.95 -28.38 -0.02
CA VAL A 455 -11.96 -27.58 -0.73
C VAL A 455 -12.84 -28.49 -1.59
N PHE A 456 -12.24 -29.46 -2.28
CA PHE A 456 -12.98 -30.46 -3.06
C PHE A 456 -13.84 -31.38 -2.19
N SER A 457 -13.45 -31.63 -0.93
CA SER A 457 -14.30 -32.34 0.03
C SER A 457 -15.53 -31.50 0.38
N TYR A 458 -15.34 -30.23 0.75
CA TYR A 458 -16.43 -29.31 1.09
C TYR A 458 -17.38 -29.04 -0.10
N LEU A 459 -16.84 -28.85 -1.32
CA LEU A 459 -17.64 -28.70 -2.55
C LEU A 459 -18.48 -29.94 -2.89
N LYS A 460 -18.12 -31.13 -2.38
CA LYS A 460 -18.91 -32.37 -2.52
C LYS A 460 -19.95 -32.55 -1.43
N THR A 461 -19.70 -32.04 -0.22
CA THR A 461 -20.57 -32.23 0.95
C THR A 461 -21.54 -31.08 1.22
N ALA A 462 -21.35 -29.92 0.59
CA ALA A 462 -22.27 -28.79 0.62
C ALA A 462 -22.92 -28.49 -0.76
N PRO A 463 -23.63 -29.46 -1.40
CA PRO A 463 -24.29 -29.22 -2.69
C PRO A 463 -25.45 -28.22 -2.61
N ASP A 464 -26.08 -28.08 -1.43
CA ASP A 464 -27.29 -27.26 -1.25
C ASP A 464 -27.00 -25.85 -0.70
N ARG A 465 -26.00 -25.14 -1.25
CA ARG A 465 -25.59 -23.82 -0.72
C ARG A 465 -26.69 -22.76 -0.71
N VAL A 466 -27.64 -22.82 -1.65
CA VAL A 466 -28.85 -21.98 -1.65
C VAL A 466 -29.67 -22.22 -0.38
N GLN A 467 -29.87 -23.48 0.00
CA GLN A 467 -30.58 -23.85 1.22
C GLN A 467 -29.73 -23.52 2.46
N LEU A 468 -28.41 -23.70 2.42
CA LEU A 468 -27.50 -23.32 3.51
C LEU A 468 -27.59 -21.82 3.83
N ALA A 469 -27.67 -20.96 2.81
CA ALA A 469 -27.85 -19.52 2.95
C ALA A 469 -29.25 -19.17 3.48
N ALA A 470 -30.31 -19.78 2.94
CA ALA A 470 -31.68 -19.60 3.44
C ALA A 470 -31.83 -20.05 4.91
N ASP A 471 -31.29 -21.21 5.27
CA ASP A 471 -31.28 -21.73 6.63
C ASP A 471 -30.52 -20.78 7.59
N TRP A 472 -29.48 -20.09 7.11
CA TRP A 472 -28.76 -19.09 7.91
C TRP A 472 -29.64 -17.86 8.17
N VAL A 473 -30.39 -17.39 7.16
CA VAL A 473 -31.37 -16.31 7.32
C VAL A 473 -32.46 -16.72 8.33
N GLU A 474 -33.00 -17.94 8.24
CA GLU A 474 -33.98 -18.44 9.21
C GLU A 474 -33.37 -18.60 10.62
N TYR A 475 -32.12 -19.05 10.73
CA TYR A 475 -31.41 -19.12 12.02
C TYR A 475 -31.27 -17.73 12.65
N CYS A 476 -30.81 -16.73 11.88
CA CYS A 476 -30.60 -15.38 12.38
C CYS A 476 -31.91 -14.64 12.67
N ASN A 477 -32.92 -14.75 11.81
CA ASN A 477 -34.07 -13.84 11.79
C ASN A 477 -35.43 -14.53 12.04
N GLY A 478 -35.53 -15.86 11.96
CA GLY A 478 -36.79 -16.59 12.13
C GLY A 478 -37.32 -16.62 13.56
N SER A 479 -38.65 -16.77 13.72
CA SER A 479 -39.28 -16.95 15.04
C SER A 479 -38.94 -18.33 15.63
N VAL A 480 -39.15 -18.49 16.94
CA VAL A 480 -38.94 -19.76 17.68
C VAL A 480 -39.82 -20.93 17.19
N ASP A 481 -40.83 -20.65 16.37
CA ASP A 481 -41.70 -21.66 15.76
C ASP A 481 -41.05 -22.33 14.54
N THR A 482 -40.19 -21.60 13.82
CA THR A 482 -39.45 -22.10 12.64
C THR A 482 -38.36 -23.10 13.03
N SER A 483 -37.88 -23.91 12.08
CA SER A 483 -36.90 -24.96 12.38
C SER A 483 -35.58 -24.40 12.90
N PHE A 484 -35.02 -23.39 12.21
CA PHE A 484 -33.74 -22.79 12.61
C PHE A 484 -33.87 -21.69 13.66
N GLY A 485 -35.00 -20.97 13.73
CA GLY A 485 -35.27 -20.07 14.85
C GLY A 485 -35.47 -20.82 16.17
N ARG A 486 -36.05 -22.03 16.14
CA ARG A 486 -36.08 -22.95 17.30
C ARG A 486 -34.70 -23.46 17.67
N LEU A 487 -33.84 -23.80 16.70
CA LEU A 487 -32.46 -24.19 16.97
C LEU A 487 -31.68 -23.04 17.62
N ARG A 488 -31.82 -21.80 17.12
CA ARG A 488 -31.25 -20.60 17.73
C ARG A 488 -31.72 -20.42 19.19
N ALA A 489 -33.00 -20.61 19.45
CA ALA A 489 -33.55 -20.58 20.80
C ALA A 489 -33.01 -21.68 21.72
N GLN A 490 -32.86 -22.92 21.21
CA GLN A 490 -32.24 -24.04 21.92
C GLN A 490 -30.76 -23.81 22.22
N ASN A 491 -30.05 -23.10 21.35
CA ASN A 491 -28.66 -22.66 21.56
C ASN A 491 -28.54 -21.52 22.60
N GLY A 492 -29.65 -20.98 23.10
CA GLY A 492 -29.68 -19.95 24.15
C GLY A 492 -30.07 -18.55 23.68
N HIS A 493 -30.46 -18.37 22.41
CA HIS A 493 -30.76 -17.06 21.84
C HIS A 493 -32.20 -17.04 21.28
N PRO A 494 -33.24 -16.89 22.12
CA PRO A 494 -34.63 -16.98 21.68
C PRO A 494 -35.03 -15.85 20.73
N GLU A 495 -34.57 -14.62 20.98
CA GLU A 495 -34.87 -13.46 20.15
C GLU A 495 -34.12 -13.51 18.80
N PRO A 496 -34.75 -13.11 17.68
CA PRO A 496 -34.07 -12.92 16.40
C PRO A 496 -32.95 -11.86 16.49
N TYR A 497 -31.85 -12.11 15.80
CA TYR A 497 -30.73 -11.16 15.68
C TYR A 497 -31.01 -10.00 14.70
N GLY A 498 -31.94 -10.18 13.75
CA GLY A 498 -32.35 -9.13 12.81
C GLY A 498 -31.24 -8.72 11.82
N VAL A 499 -30.47 -9.69 11.33
CA VAL A 499 -29.38 -9.42 10.37
C VAL A 499 -29.95 -8.94 9.05
N LYS A 500 -29.64 -7.68 8.69
CA LYS A 500 -30.20 -7.03 7.51
C LYS A 500 -29.42 -7.28 6.22
N TYR A 501 -28.09 -7.24 6.25
CA TYR A 501 -27.25 -7.24 5.06
C TYR A 501 -26.62 -8.61 4.79
N TRP A 502 -26.82 -9.14 3.59
CA TRP A 502 -26.35 -10.47 3.19
C TRP A 502 -25.73 -10.46 1.80
N GLU A 503 -24.44 -10.77 1.68
CA GLU A 503 -23.75 -10.93 0.39
C GLU A 503 -23.89 -12.37 -0.13
N VAL A 504 -24.08 -12.51 -1.44
CA VAL A 504 -24.08 -13.82 -2.11
C VAL A 504 -22.75 -14.01 -2.83
N GLY A 505 -21.84 -14.71 -2.17
CA GLY A 505 -20.48 -14.97 -2.65
C GLY A 505 -19.46 -13.88 -2.30
N ASN A 506 -18.22 -14.33 -2.15
CA ASN A 506 -17.02 -13.50 -2.11
C ASN A 506 -16.24 -13.72 -3.41
N GLU A 507 -15.70 -12.65 -4.01
CA GLU A 507 -14.82 -12.70 -5.20
C GLU A 507 -15.16 -13.80 -6.24
N SER A 508 -16.44 -13.97 -6.60
CA SER A 508 -16.89 -15.09 -7.45
C SER A 508 -16.39 -15.00 -8.89
N TYR A 509 -15.73 -13.88 -9.23
CA TYR A 509 -14.96 -13.58 -10.44
C TYR A 509 -13.48 -14.03 -10.39
N GLY A 510 -12.98 -14.43 -9.22
CA GLY A 510 -11.57 -14.38 -8.88
C GLY A 510 -10.65 -15.35 -9.64
N PRO A 511 -9.33 -15.13 -9.64
CA PRO A 511 -8.34 -16.05 -10.18
C PRO A 511 -8.11 -17.30 -9.30
N ASP A 512 -8.98 -17.54 -8.31
CA ASP A 512 -8.87 -18.63 -7.35
C ASP A 512 -9.92 -19.73 -7.66
N PRO A 513 -9.52 -21.00 -7.91
CA PRO A 513 -10.42 -22.09 -8.29
C PRO A 513 -11.69 -22.29 -7.46
N THR A 514 -11.71 -21.84 -6.21
CA THR A 514 -12.65 -22.31 -5.21
C THR A 514 -13.93 -21.46 -5.23
N GLY A 515 -14.86 -21.81 -6.13
CA GLY A 515 -16.11 -21.06 -6.28
C GLY A 515 -16.07 -19.98 -7.35
N ALA A 516 -14.90 -19.66 -7.90
CA ALA A 516 -14.83 -18.85 -9.12
C ALA A 516 -15.65 -19.47 -10.25
N CYS A 517 -16.35 -18.59 -10.95
CA CYS A 517 -17.27 -18.87 -12.04
C CYS A 517 -17.23 -17.73 -13.06
N THR A 518 -17.86 -17.92 -14.20
CA THR A 518 -18.11 -16.83 -15.15
C THR A 518 -19.26 -15.94 -14.66
N ALA A 519 -19.30 -14.69 -15.12
CA ALA A 519 -20.37 -13.75 -14.78
C ALA A 519 -21.77 -14.27 -15.19
N ASP A 520 -21.84 -15.04 -16.27
CA ASP A 520 -23.06 -15.71 -16.74
C ASP A 520 -23.52 -16.85 -15.81
N GLU A 521 -22.58 -17.67 -15.31
CA GLU A 521 -22.89 -18.69 -14.29
C GLU A 521 -23.33 -18.07 -12.97
N TYR A 522 -22.64 -17.01 -12.51
CA TYR A 522 -23.04 -16.24 -11.33
C TYR A 522 -24.47 -15.69 -11.48
N ALA A 523 -24.75 -15.03 -12.59
CA ALA A 523 -26.05 -14.41 -12.85
C ALA A 523 -27.19 -15.42 -12.95
N LYS A 524 -26.93 -16.65 -13.42
CA LYS A 524 -27.92 -17.74 -13.47
C LYS A 524 -28.21 -18.33 -12.09
N ALA A 525 -27.23 -18.36 -11.20
CA ALA A 525 -27.37 -18.91 -9.85
C ALA A 525 -27.91 -17.88 -8.83
N PHE A 526 -27.47 -16.62 -8.89
CA PHE A 526 -27.83 -15.57 -7.92
C PHE A 526 -29.34 -15.44 -7.62
N PRO A 527 -30.26 -15.46 -8.61
CA PRO A 527 -31.70 -15.37 -8.35
C PRO A 527 -32.27 -16.53 -7.52
N LYS A 528 -31.60 -17.69 -7.48
CA LYS A 528 -31.99 -18.82 -6.64
C LYS A 528 -31.74 -18.52 -5.16
N TYR A 529 -30.59 -17.92 -4.84
CA TYR A 529 -30.25 -17.46 -3.49
C TYR A 529 -31.23 -16.37 -3.03
N VAL A 530 -31.43 -15.33 -3.84
CA VAL A 530 -32.33 -14.21 -3.51
C VAL A 530 -33.72 -14.72 -3.10
N ARG A 531 -34.31 -15.63 -3.89
CA ARG A 531 -35.64 -16.19 -3.61
C ARG A 531 -35.65 -17.00 -2.32
N ALA A 532 -34.77 -18.01 -2.21
CA ALA A 532 -34.75 -18.88 -1.04
C ALA A 532 -34.45 -18.14 0.27
N MET A 533 -33.63 -17.08 0.22
CA MET A 533 -33.33 -16.23 1.38
C MET A 533 -34.49 -15.30 1.73
N LYS A 534 -35.09 -14.59 0.76
CA LYS A 534 -36.26 -13.71 1.00
C LYS A 534 -37.55 -14.48 1.32
N GLU A 535 -37.64 -15.76 0.99
CA GLU A 535 -38.69 -16.67 1.48
C GLU A 535 -38.63 -16.90 3.01
N ARG A 536 -37.45 -16.72 3.64
CA ARG A 536 -37.27 -16.83 5.10
C ARG A 536 -37.44 -15.49 5.80
N ASP A 537 -36.92 -14.43 5.20
CA ASP A 537 -37.14 -13.06 5.66
C ASP A 537 -37.13 -12.09 4.46
N PRO A 538 -38.30 -11.54 4.06
CA PRO A 538 -38.38 -10.62 2.92
C PRO A 538 -37.78 -9.24 3.21
N SER A 539 -37.44 -8.91 4.47
CA SER A 539 -36.90 -7.60 4.87
C SER A 539 -35.39 -7.45 4.65
N ILE A 540 -34.68 -8.55 4.37
CA ILE A 540 -33.22 -8.53 4.14
C ILE A 540 -32.83 -7.78 2.86
N THR A 541 -31.65 -7.19 2.90
CA THR A 541 -30.94 -6.59 1.77
C THR A 541 -29.92 -7.60 1.23
N VAL A 542 -30.21 -8.19 0.07
CA VAL A 542 -29.33 -9.14 -0.63
C VAL A 542 -28.38 -8.39 -1.57
N VAL A 543 -27.08 -8.58 -1.36
CA VAL A 543 -26.00 -7.84 -2.01
C VAL A 543 -25.35 -8.70 -3.10
N MET A 544 -25.38 -8.22 -4.34
CA MET A 544 -24.77 -8.86 -5.50
C MET A 544 -23.25 -8.66 -5.54
N ASN A 545 -22.49 -9.73 -5.83
CA ASN A 545 -21.04 -9.65 -6.03
C ASN A 545 -20.69 -9.15 -7.44
N GLY A 546 -20.23 -7.91 -7.50
CA GLY A 546 -19.56 -7.28 -8.63
C GLY A 546 -18.04 -7.43 -8.57
N TYR A 547 -17.36 -6.74 -9.47
CA TYR A 547 -15.91 -6.72 -9.60
C TYR A 547 -15.43 -5.30 -9.99
N SER A 548 -14.11 -5.06 -9.96
CA SER A 548 -13.50 -3.85 -10.50
C SER A 548 -13.27 -3.88 -12.01
N GLN A 549 -13.60 -4.98 -12.70
CA GLN A 549 -13.63 -5.05 -14.16
C GLN A 549 -15.05 -4.80 -14.71
N PRO A 550 -15.24 -3.81 -15.62
CA PRO A 550 -16.54 -3.47 -16.21
C PRO A 550 -17.33 -4.64 -16.82
N GLU A 551 -16.65 -5.58 -17.46
CA GLU A 551 -17.26 -6.67 -18.25
C GLU A 551 -18.02 -7.67 -17.37
N TRP A 552 -17.52 -7.92 -16.16
CA TRP A 552 -18.22 -8.71 -15.14
C TRP A 552 -19.51 -8.01 -14.74
N ASN A 553 -19.39 -6.73 -14.36
CA ASN A 553 -20.49 -5.92 -13.85
C ASN A 553 -21.62 -5.81 -14.88
N ALA A 554 -21.29 -5.51 -16.14
CA ALA A 554 -22.25 -5.43 -17.22
C ALA A 554 -23.03 -6.75 -17.39
N THR A 555 -22.33 -7.90 -17.32
CA THR A 555 -22.98 -9.21 -17.48
C THR A 555 -23.89 -9.56 -16.31
N VAL A 556 -23.44 -9.40 -15.05
CA VAL A 556 -24.25 -9.77 -13.88
C VAL A 556 -25.45 -8.83 -13.69
N LEU A 557 -25.28 -7.54 -13.95
CA LEU A 557 -26.35 -6.55 -13.83
C LEU A 557 -27.41 -6.77 -14.93
N ALA A 558 -27.01 -6.96 -16.19
CA ALA A 558 -27.93 -7.20 -17.30
C ALA A 558 -28.82 -8.45 -17.10
N GLN A 559 -28.23 -9.55 -16.62
CA GLN A 559 -28.94 -10.82 -16.48
C GLN A 559 -29.73 -10.93 -15.16
N ALA A 560 -29.16 -10.41 -14.06
CA ALA A 560 -29.64 -10.70 -12.71
C ALA A 560 -29.76 -9.47 -11.78
N GLY A 561 -29.32 -8.27 -12.17
CA GLY A 561 -29.28 -7.10 -11.28
C GLY A 561 -30.65 -6.69 -10.72
N ARG A 562 -31.74 -6.93 -11.46
CA ARG A 562 -33.13 -6.73 -11.01
C ARG A 562 -33.57 -7.56 -9.79
N TYR A 563 -32.75 -8.53 -9.35
CA TYR A 563 -33.00 -9.32 -8.15
C TYR A 563 -32.18 -8.86 -6.94
N ALA A 564 -31.24 -7.94 -7.12
CA ALA A 564 -30.38 -7.45 -6.04
C ALA A 564 -30.98 -6.21 -5.38
N ASP A 565 -30.84 -6.10 -4.06
CA ASP A 565 -31.19 -4.87 -3.31
C ASP A 565 -30.00 -3.90 -3.22
N ALA A 566 -28.78 -4.42 -3.36
CA ALA A 566 -27.52 -3.69 -3.27
C ALA A 566 -26.41 -4.39 -4.08
N PHE A 567 -25.29 -3.71 -4.27
CA PHE A 567 -24.13 -4.21 -5.02
C PHE A 567 -22.87 -4.12 -4.16
N GLN A 568 -21.92 -5.06 -4.29
CA GLN A 568 -20.61 -4.96 -3.66
C GLN A 568 -19.46 -5.31 -4.60
N PHE A 569 -18.31 -4.68 -4.40
CA PHE A 569 -17.06 -5.06 -5.05
C PHE A 569 -15.86 -4.58 -4.23
N HIS A 570 -14.67 -5.12 -4.54
CA HIS A 570 -13.45 -4.89 -3.78
C HIS A 570 -12.54 -3.85 -4.44
N ILE A 571 -11.92 -2.99 -3.62
CA ILE A 571 -10.99 -1.93 -4.08
C ILE A 571 -9.65 -2.07 -3.36
N TYR A 572 -8.66 -2.66 -4.03
CA TYR A 572 -7.29 -2.71 -3.56
C TYR A 572 -6.36 -1.88 -4.45
N HIS A 573 -5.50 -1.08 -3.82
CA HIS A 573 -4.48 -0.30 -4.51
C HIS A 573 -3.09 -0.57 -3.94
N SER A 574 -2.11 -0.66 -4.82
CA SER A 574 -0.71 -0.94 -4.47
C SER A 574 0.20 -0.18 -5.44
N PRO A 575 1.29 0.45 -4.96
CA PRO A 575 2.36 0.83 -5.86
C PRO A 575 2.99 -0.44 -6.47
N ARG A 576 3.22 -0.43 -7.78
CA ARG A 576 4.06 -1.43 -8.45
C ARG A 576 5.55 -1.08 -8.25
N SER A 577 6.03 -1.14 -7.01
CA SER A 577 7.44 -0.87 -6.70
C SER A 577 8.31 -2.07 -7.07
N GLN A 578 8.96 -2.02 -8.25
CA GLN A 578 10.06 -2.93 -8.60
C GLN A 578 11.41 -2.54 -7.95
N LEU A 579 11.40 -1.58 -7.02
CA LEU A 579 12.61 -1.10 -6.36
C LEU A 579 13.03 -2.09 -5.27
N ALA A 580 14.34 -2.32 -5.17
CA ALA A 580 14.88 -3.04 -4.01
C ALA A 580 14.62 -2.22 -2.73
N LYS A 581 14.31 -2.89 -1.62
CA LYS A 581 14.02 -2.27 -0.31
C LYS A 581 15.00 -1.15 0.08
N SER A 582 16.31 -1.37 -0.08
CA SER A 582 17.34 -0.37 0.25
C SER A 582 17.31 0.88 -0.63
N ALA A 583 16.79 0.78 -1.87
CA ALA A 583 16.53 1.95 -2.72
C ALA A 583 15.26 2.70 -2.28
N MET A 584 14.28 2.00 -1.72
CA MET A 584 13.08 2.62 -1.14
C MET A 584 13.39 3.36 0.16
N GLU A 585 14.20 2.77 1.06
CA GLU A 585 14.75 3.46 2.25
C GLU A 585 15.58 4.70 1.88
N ALA A 586 16.33 4.65 0.78
CA ALA A 586 17.12 5.77 0.30
C ALA A 586 16.29 6.90 -0.35
N ARG A 587 14.99 6.66 -0.66
CA ARG A 587 14.14 7.53 -1.49
C ARG A 587 12.76 7.76 -0.89
N PRO A 588 12.65 8.46 0.26
CA PRO A 588 11.37 8.78 0.87
C PRO A 588 10.47 9.64 -0.02
N ASP A 589 11.02 10.35 -1.00
CA ASP A 589 10.29 11.11 -2.02
C ASP A 589 9.47 10.23 -2.99
N GLN A 590 9.84 8.95 -3.16
CA GLN A 590 9.22 8.05 -4.14
C GLN A 590 7.95 7.35 -3.63
N PHE A 591 7.46 7.74 -2.45
CA PHE A 591 6.20 7.22 -1.87
C PHE A 591 4.99 8.13 -2.15
N SER A 592 5.19 9.41 -2.47
CA SER A 592 4.13 10.35 -2.93
C SER A 592 3.25 9.79 -4.07
N PRO A 593 3.75 8.99 -5.03
CA PRO A 593 2.91 8.29 -6.01
C PRO A 593 2.00 7.21 -5.40
N ALA A 594 2.46 6.50 -4.37
CA ALA A 594 1.70 5.43 -3.74
C ALA A 594 0.47 5.96 -3.00
N THR A 595 0.66 7.03 -2.22
CA THR A 595 -0.40 7.72 -1.45
C THR A 595 -1.50 8.30 -2.34
N ARG A 596 -1.17 8.67 -3.59
CA ARG A 596 -2.11 9.20 -4.60
C ARG A 596 -2.94 8.15 -5.32
N SER A 597 -2.74 6.86 -5.07
CA SER A 597 -3.46 5.79 -5.78
C SER A 597 -4.99 5.87 -5.59
N ALA A 598 -5.48 6.51 -4.53
CA ALA A 598 -6.90 6.76 -4.29
C ALA A 598 -7.58 7.62 -5.37
N ASP A 599 -6.84 8.45 -6.12
CA ASP A 599 -7.40 9.26 -7.23
C ASP A 599 -7.99 8.39 -8.36
N ARG A 600 -7.73 7.07 -8.36
CA ARG A 600 -8.34 6.10 -9.29
C ARG A 600 -9.79 5.69 -8.89
N ILE A 601 -10.19 5.88 -7.64
CA ILE A 601 -11.47 5.38 -7.10
C ILE A 601 -12.69 6.11 -7.68
N PRO A 602 -12.73 7.45 -7.83
CA PRO A 602 -13.88 8.14 -8.41
C PRO A 602 -14.24 7.66 -9.82
N ALA A 603 -13.25 7.37 -10.66
CA ALA A 603 -13.46 6.83 -12.00
C ALA A 603 -14.04 5.41 -11.97
N LEU A 604 -13.52 4.55 -11.07
CA LEU A 604 -14.02 3.19 -10.88
C LEU A 604 -15.48 3.17 -10.39
N LEU A 605 -15.84 4.07 -9.46
CA LEU A 605 -17.22 4.23 -8.99
C LEU A 605 -18.14 4.76 -10.10
N TYR A 606 -17.67 5.72 -10.91
CA TYR A 606 -18.42 6.24 -12.06
C TYR A 606 -18.69 5.15 -13.12
N ASP A 607 -17.72 4.27 -13.41
CA ASP A 607 -17.96 3.15 -14.31
C ASP A 607 -19.00 2.16 -13.77
N VAL A 608 -18.97 1.86 -12.47
CA VAL A 608 -19.99 1.02 -11.82
C VAL A 608 -21.38 1.69 -11.90
N GLU A 609 -21.47 2.99 -11.58
CA GLU A 609 -22.70 3.78 -11.68
C GLU A 609 -23.26 3.77 -13.12
N ARG A 610 -22.41 4.06 -14.11
CA ARG A 610 -22.77 4.07 -15.52
C ARG A 610 -23.31 2.72 -15.97
N ILE A 611 -22.65 1.62 -15.62
CA ILE A 611 -23.10 0.27 -15.98
C ILE A 611 -24.45 -0.07 -15.32
N MET A 612 -24.67 0.33 -14.06
CA MET A 612 -25.98 0.16 -13.42
C MET A 612 -27.07 0.94 -14.18
N GLN A 613 -26.83 2.20 -14.55
CA GLN A 613 -27.78 2.99 -15.33
C GLN A 613 -28.05 2.36 -16.72
N GLU A 614 -27.01 1.88 -17.41
CA GLU A 614 -27.14 1.22 -18.72
C GLU A 614 -27.93 -0.10 -18.66
N GLN A 615 -27.73 -0.92 -17.62
CA GLN A 615 -28.33 -2.26 -17.54
C GLN A 615 -29.65 -2.32 -16.76
N LEU A 616 -29.88 -1.39 -15.82
CA LEU A 616 -31.03 -1.38 -14.91
C LEU A 616 -31.91 -0.11 -15.00
N GLY A 617 -31.41 0.97 -15.61
CA GLY A 617 -32.09 2.28 -15.63
C GLY A 617 -32.15 2.99 -14.26
N HIS A 618 -31.41 2.50 -13.27
CA HIS A 618 -31.25 3.07 -11.94
C HIS A 618 -29.97 2.53 -11.29
N THR A 619 -29.54 3.14 -10.19
CA THR A 619 -28.40 2.69 -9.38
C THR A 619 -28.84 1.81 -8.21
N LEU A 620 -27.99 0.84 -7.86
CA LEU A 620 -28.10 0.09 -6.62
C LEU A 620 -27.20 0.72 -5.54
N PRO A 621 -27.63 0.79 -4.27
CA PRO A 621 -26.76 1.13 -3.14
C PRO A 621 -25.51 0.24 -3.15
N THR A 622 -24.33 0.85 -3.12
CA THR A 622 -23.06 0.10 -3.25
C THR A 622 -22.33 -0.01 -1.92
N ILE A 623 -21.83 -1.20 -1.62
CA ILE A 623 -21.03 -1.51 -0.44
C ILE A 623 -19.61 -1.89 -0.91
N ILE A 624 -18.60 -1.16 -0.46
CA ILE A 624 -17.20 -1.55 -0.70
C ILE A 624 -16.79 -2.54 0.39
N SER A 625 -17.18 -3.79 0.21
CA SER A 625 -17.07 -4.90 1.16
C SER A 625 -15.62 -5.25 1.55
N GLU A 626 -14.66 -4.94 0.67
CA GLU A 626 -13.25 -4.92 1.01
C GLU A 626 -12.54 -3.73 0.35
N PHE A 627 -11.79 -2.97 1.14
CA PHE A 627 -10.81 -2.04 0.62
C PHE A 627 -9.55 -1.94 1.47
N GLY A 628 -8.47 -1.49 0.84
CA GLY A 628 -7.22 -1.14 1.50
C GLY A 628 -6.04 -1.18 0.54
N MET A 629 -4.85 -1.27 1.11
CA MET A 629 -3.64 -1.52 0.32
C MET A 629 -3.60 -2.99 -0.14
N GLY A 630 -3.37 -3.23 -1.43
CA GLY A 630 -3.22 -4.59 -1.97
C GLY A 630 -1.84 -5.18 -1.67
N ASN A 631 -1.73 -6.51 -1.66
CA ASN A 631 -0.50 -7.21 -1.25
C ASN A 631 0.69 -6.97 -2.22
N THR A 632 1.68 -6.20 -1.77
CA THR A 632 2.90 -5.83 -2.54
C THR A 632 4.04 -6.86 -2.48
N LYS A 633 3.91 -7.96 -1.73
CA LYS A 633 5.02 -8.83 -1.28
C LYS A 633 6.09 -8.16 -0.39
N ASP A 634 6.01 -6.86 -0.12
CA ASP A 634 6.90 -6.16 0.82
C ASP A 634 6.17 -5.90 2.16
N ARG A 635 6.56 -6.61 3.21
CA ARG A 635 5.96 -6.47 4.55
C ARG A 635 6.24 -5.11 5.19
N GLU A 636 7.43 -4.53 5.00
CA GLU A 636 7.78 -3.26 5.65
C GLU A 636 6.92 -2.15 5.08
N PHE A 637 6.71 -2.13 3.77
CA PHE A 637 5.80 -1.17 3.14
C PHE A 637 4.35 -1.30 3.66
N MET A 638 3.78 -2.50 3.67
CA MET A 638 2.38 -2.75 4.08
C MET A 638 2.08 -2.47 5.56
N THR A 639 3.12 -2.34 6.38
CA THR A 639 3.00 -2.14 7.84
C THR A 639 3.40 -0.73 8.30
N SER A 640 3.88 0.08 7.35
CA SER A 640 4.41 1.43 7.57
C SER A 640 3.33 2.52 7.63
N VAL A 641 3.74 3.75 7.97
CA VAL A 641 2.89 4.96 7.88
C VAL A 641 2.48 5.34 6.45
N THR A 642 3.07 4.77 5.39
CA THR A 642 2.57 5.06 4.03
C THR A 642 1.21 4.41 3.77
N SER A 643 0.95 3.23 4.34
CA SER A 643 -0.33 2.52 4.17
C SER A 643 -1.54 3.31 4.68
N PRO A 644 -1.58 3.82 5.94
CA PRO A 644 -2.71 4.62 6.41
C PRO A 644 -2.95 5.90 5.62
N VAL A 645 -1.93 6.54 5.04
CA VAL A 645 -2.13 7.75 4.23
C VAL A 645 -2.90 7.42 2.95
N LEU A 646 -2.55 6.32 2.26
CA LEU A 646 -3.35 5.84 1.13
C LEU A 646 -4.76 5.48 1.58
N VAL A 647 -4.92 4.65 2.63
CA VAL A 647 -6.24 4.17 3.08
C VAL A 647 -7.12 5.33 3.58
N ALA A 648 -6.54 6.38 4.16
CA ALA A 648 -7.26 7.60 4.53
C ALA A 648 -7.78 8.37 3.30
N ASP A 649 -6.99 8.47 2.22
CA ASP A 649 -7.43 9.11 0.97
C ASP A 649 -8.47 8.25 0.23
N MET A 650 -8.34 6.92 0.29
CA MET A 650 -9.39 6.01 -0.18
C MET A 650 -10.69 6.29 0.58
N TRP A 651 -10.64 6.40 1.92
CA TRP A 651 -11.83 6.64 2.72
C TRP A 651 -12.53 7.96 2.38
N ARG A 652 -11.76 9.04 2.15
CA ARG A 652 -12.30 10.30 1.63
C ARG A 652 -13.11 10.05 0.37
N THR A 653 -12.55 9.37 -0.64
CA THR A 653 -13.27 9.14 -1.91
C THR A 653 -14.56 8.31 -1.73
N LEU A 654 -14.58 7.36 -0.78
CA LEU A 654 -15.77 6.58 -0.45
C LEU A 654 -16.83 7.42 0.30
N ILE A 655 -16.40 8.28 1.23
CA ILE A 655 -17.25 9.23 1.98
C ILE A 655 -17.79 10.35 1.07
N GLU A 656 -17.05 10.71 0.02
CA GLU A 656 -17.45 11.71 -0.97
C GLU A 656 -18.47 11.16 -1.98
N SER A 657 -18.48 9.87 -2.25
CA SER A 657 -19.37 9.24 -3.23
C SER A 657 -20.81 9.06 -2.72
N PRO A 658 -21.84 9.52 -3.45
CA PRO A 658 -23.25 9.27 -3.10
C PRO A 658 -23.69 7.83 -3.41
N LEU A 659 -22.92 7.07 -4.19
CA LEU A 659 -23.21 5.68 -4.54
C LEU A 659 -22.89 4.71 -3.38
N VAL A 660 -21.91 5.07 -2.54
CA VAL A 660 -21.37 4.23 -1.48
C VAL A 660 -22.17 4.40 -0.19
N VAL A 661 -22.88 3.35 0.21
CA VAL A 661 -23.68 3.31 1.45
C VAL A 661 -23.01 2.56 2.60
N GLY A 662 -21.93 1.83 2.31
CA GLY A 662 -21.12 1.15 3.32
C GLY A 662 -19.74 0.77 2.79
N ALA A 663 -18.76 0.61 3.67
CA ALA A 663 -17.41 0.21 3.31
C ALA A 663 -16.74 -0.51 4.48
N ASN A 664 -16.06 -1.63 4.19
CA ASN A 664 -15.35 -2.41 5.20
C ASN A 664 -13.86 -2.50 4.85
N LYS A 665 -13.03 -1.90 5.70
CA LYS A 665 -11.57 -1.96 5.58
C LYS A 665 -11.12 -3.42 5.77
N TRP A 666 -10.23 -3.93 4.92
CA TRP A 666 -9.60 -5.25 5.10
C TRP A 666 -8.22 -5.08 5.77
N CYS A 667 -7.91 -5.69 6.92
CA CYS A 667 -8.77 -6.38 7.88
C CYS A 667 -8.47 -5.92 9.32
N LEU A 668 -9.28 -6.38 10.28
CA LEU A 668 -9.27 -5.87 11.65
C LEU A 668 -8.12 -6.43 12.51
N TYR A 669 -8.01 -7.76 12.60
CA TYR A 669 -7.12 -8.45 13.54
C TYR A 669 -6.35 -9.59 12.88
N ASN A 670 -5.00 -9.54 12.97
CA ASN A 670 -4.04 -10.55 12.50
C ASN A 670 -4.28 -11.07 11.06
N GLY A 671 -3.45 -12.03 10.63
CA GLY A 671 -3.60 -12.76 9.36
C GLY A 671 -3.06 -12.06 8.09
N TYR A 672 -2.98 -10.72 8.05
CA TYR A 672 -2.37 -9.98 6.94
C TYR A 672 -1.43 -8.87 7.43
N TRP A 673 -0.48 -8.46 6.59
CA TRP A 673 0.51 -7.43 6.96
C TRP A 673 -0.08 -6.03 7.16
N PHE A 674 -1.30 -5.80 6.68
CA PHE A 674 -2.04 -4.55 6.83
C PHE A 674 -3.19 -4.66 7.85
N SER A 675 -3.26 -5.70 8.70
CA SER A 675 -4.24 -5.76 9.79
C SER A 675 -4.06 -4.58 10.75
N GLN A 676 -5.16 -3.96 11.22
CA GLN A 676 -5.06 -2.76 12.06
C GLN A 676 -4.61 -3.07 13.49
N ILE A 677 -5.09 -4.18 14.07
CA ILE A 677 -4.68 -4.68 15.38
C ILE A 677 -3.85 -5.96 15.20
N VAL A 678 -2.76 -6.06 15.95
CA VAL A 678 -1.90 -7.25 16.07
C VAL A 678 -1.92 -7.71 17.54
N GLY A 679 -1.72 -9.00 17.77
CA GLY A 679 -1.66 -9.57 19.11
C GLY A 679 -1.49 -11.09 19.10
N PRO A 680 -1.86 -11.76 20.22
CA PRO A 680 -1.80 -13.20 20.40
C PRO A 680 -2.27 -14.07 19.23
N THR A 681 -1.58 -15.19 19.03
CA THR A 681 -1.97 -16.28 18.14
C THR A 681 -1.89 -17.60 18.87
N THR A 682 -2.37 -18.68 18.26
CA THR A 682 -2.19 -20.05 18.79
C THR A 682 -0.71 -20.45 18.87
N ALA A 683 0.16 -19.85 18.05
CA ALA A 683 1.60 -20.08 18.07
C ALA A 683 2.37 -19.21 19.09
N ASP A 684 1.77 -18.08 19.50
CA ASP A 684 2.32 -17.13 20.47
C ASP A 684 1.15 -16.48 21.26
N PRO A 685 0.68 -17.13 22.34
CA PRO A 685 -0.50 -16.68 23.09
C PRO A 685 -0.22 -15.50 24.04
N ASP A 686 1.06 -15.23 24.31
CA ASP A 686 1.53 -14.25 25.29
C ASP A 686 1.96 -12.92 24.63
N ALA A 687 2.02 -12.86 23.29
CA ALA A 687 2.27 -11.63 22.55
C ALA A 687 1.40 -10.45 23.02
N ALA A 688 2.00 -9.26 23.09
CA ALA A 688 1.27 -8.04 23.43
C ALA A 688 0.33 -7.62 22.30
N PHE A 689 -0.86 -7.12 22.65
CA PHE A 689 -1.74 -6.44 21.70
C PHE A 689 -1.18 -5.05 21.36
N TYR A 690 -1.22 -4.67 20.09
CA TYR A 690 -0.87 -3.32 19.64
C TYR A 690 -1.59 -2.91 18.35
N GLY A 691 -1.75 -1.60 18.15
CA GLY A 691 -2.23 -1.03 16.90
C GLY A 691 -1.09 -0.75 15.91
N ARG A 692 -1.30 -1.05 14.63
CA ARG A 692 -0.46 -0.54 13.53
C ARG A 692 -0.78 0.93 13.24
N PRO A 693 0.03 1.67 12.44
CA PRO A 693 -0.31 3.04 12.01
C PRO A 693 -1.73 3.22 11.45
N GLU A 694 -2.28 2.18 10.80
CA GLU A 694 -3.68 2.18 10.33
C GLU A 694 -4.74 2.15 11.43
N HIS A 695 -4.43 1.65 12.62
CA HIS A 695 -5.32 1.75 13.79
C HIS A 695 -5.51 3.22 14.21
N ALA A 696 -4.39 3.96 14.34
CA ALA A 696 -4.44 5.38 14.68
C ALA A 696 -5.20 6.21 13.62
N MET A 697 -5.03 5.89 12.34
CA MET A 697 -5.83 6.49 11.24
C MET A 697 -7.34 6.21 11.39
N HIS A 698 -7.73 4.99 11.77
CA HIS A 698 -9.13 4.65 12.04
C HIS A 698 -9.69 5.49 13.21
N CYS A 699 -8.95 5.57 14.31
CA CYS A 699 -9.32 6.36 15.48
C CYS A 699 -9.44 7.87 15.15
N ILE A 700 -8.60 8.41 14.27
CA ILE A 700 -8.69 9.80 13.81
C ILE A 700 -10.00 10.07 13.06
N TYR A 701 -10.38 9.20 12.12
CA TYR A 701 -11.67 9.30 11.43
C TYR A 701 -12.85 9.14 12.39
N ALA A 702 -12.80 8.17 13.30
CA ALA A 702 -13.83 7.93 14.30
C ALA A 702 -14.00 9.12 15.27
N TRP A 703 -12.90 9.78 15.64
CA TRP A 703 -12.91 10.98 16.48
C TRP A 703 -13.45 12.21 15.76
N CYS A 704 -13.19 12.37 14.45
CA CYS A 704 -13.61 13.53 13.67
C CYS A 704 -15.03 13.44 13.10
N ARG A 705 -15.53 12.24 12.77
CA ARG A 705 -16.76 12.07 11.98
C ARG A 705 -18.00 12.77 12.56
N GLY A 706 -18.93 13.09 11.66
CA GLY A 706 -20.26 13.60 11.96
C GLY A 706 -21.28 13.01 10.98
N GLU A 707 -22.57 13.23 11.23
CA GLU A 707 -23.68 12.70 10.42
C GLU A 707 -23.73 13.32 9.01
N SER A 708 -23.06 14.45 8.81
CA SER A 708 -22.95 15.14 7.53
C SER A 708 -21.56 15.71 7.32
N ARG A 709 -21.25 16.04 6.06
CA ARG A 709 -20.01 16.69 5.62
C ARG A 709 -20.30 17.87 4.70
N LEU A 710 -19.36 18.80 4.61
CA LEU A 710 -19.38 19.89 3.63
C LEU A 710 -18.67 19.45 2.33
N ALA A 711 -18.92 20.14 1.22
CA ALA A 711 -18.02 20.11 0.07
C ALA A 711 -16.71 20.83 0.40
N VAL A 712 -15.59 20.32 -0.09
CA VAL A 712 -14.27 20.94 -0.02
C VAL A 712 -13.70 21.02 -1.44
N ASN A 713 -12.97 22.09 -1.76
CA ASN A 713 -12.23 22.29 -3.02
C ASN A 713 -10.99 21.37 -3.17
N ASN A 714 -11.10 20.09 -2.78
CA ASN A 714 -10.03 19.09 -2.81
C ASN A 714 -9.29 18.98 -4.17
N GLU A 715 -9.97 19.33 -5.26
CA GLU A 715 -9.45 19.37 -6.62
C GLU A 715 -8.38 20.45 -6.89
N GLN A 716 -8.17 21.41 -5.98
CA GLN A 716 -7.17 22.48 -6.12
C GLN A 716 -5.81 22.13 -5.48
N SER A 717 -5.66 20.93 -4.90
CA SER A 717 -4.47 20.51 -4.15
C SER A 717 -4.09 19.07 -4.46
N ASP A 718 -2.90 18.85 -5.00
CA ASP A 718 -2.38 17.50 -5.22
C ASP A 718 -1.69 16.91 -3.98
N GLY A 719 -1.28 17.74 -3.01
CA GLY A 719 -0.52 17.34 -1.83
C GLY A 719 -1.39 17.09 -0.59
N VAL A 720 -2.22 18.04 -0.16
CA VAL A 720 -3.14 17.85 0.98
C VAL A 720 -4.58 17.68 0.48
N LYS A 721 -5.27 16.63 0.94
CA LYS A 721 -6.73 16.47 0.81
C LYS A 721 -7.41 16.61 2.18
N ALA A 722 -8.71 16.88 2.20
CA ALA A 722 -9.48 16.96 3.45
C ALA A 722 -10.90 16.38 3.37
N VAL A 723 -11.42 15.91 4.51
CA VAL A 723 -12.85 15.72 4.76
C VAL A 723 -13.27 16.66 5.89
N VAL A 724 -14.32 17.46 5.69
CA VAL A 724 -14.87 18.36 6.71
C VAL A 724 -16.25 17.87 7.12
N PHE A 725 -16.32 17.20 8.27
CA PHE A 725 -17.55 16.76 8.91
C PHE A 725 -18.20 17.90 9.71
N GLN A 726 -19.52 17.97 9.65
CA GLN A 726 -20.33 18.85 10.49
C GLN A 726 -20.86 18.05 11.70
N ARG A 727 -20.56 18.54 12.90
CA ARG A 727 -21.02 18.01 14.19
C ARG A 727 -21.99 19.01 14.83
N PRO A 728 -22.70 18.67 15.92
CA PRO A 728 -23.68 19.58 16.54
C PRO A 728 -23.10 20.93 16.97
N ASP A 729 -21.88 20.95 17.52
CA ASP A 729 -21.22 22.10 18.14
C ASP A 729 -19.85 22.43 17.51
N SER A 730 -19.42 21.67 16.52
CA SER A 730 -18.04 21.66 16.02
C SER A 730 -17.96 21.26 14.54
N TYR A 731 -16.82 21.53 13.92
CA TYR A 731 -16.36 20.86 12.71
C TYR A 731 -15.31 19.81 13.09
N GLY A 732 -15.44 18.60 12.52
CA GLY A 732 -14.38 17.61 12.56
C GLY A 732 -13.69 17.57 11.20
N VAL A 733 -12.38 17.79 11.15
CA VAL A 733 -11.62 17.87 9.90
C VAL A 733 -10.59 16.76 9.89
N VAL A 734 -10.59 15.94 8.84
CA VAL A 734 -9.49 14.99 8.58
C VAL A 734 -8.67 15.54 7.42
N LEU A 735 -7.42 15.90 7.66
CA LEU A 735 -6.44 16.29 6.65
C LEU A 735 -5.54 15.08 6.31
N ILE A 736 -5.19 14.95 5.04
CA ILE A 736 -4.44 13.81 4.51
C ILE A 736 -3.27 14.37 3.70
N SER A 737 -2.07 14.28 4.25
CA SER A 737 -0.83 14.72 3.62
C SER A 737 -0.29 13.61 2.74
N ARG A 738 -0.45 13.78 1.43
CA ARG A 738 0.00 12.82 0.40
C ARG A 738 1.48 13.01 0.06
N GLU A 739 2.13 14.07 0.53
CA GLU A 739 3.57 14.24 0.39
C GLU A 739 4.34 13.34 1.34
N SER A 740 5.35 12.64 0.82
CA SER A 740 6.11 11.66 1.59
C SER A 740 7.49 12.11 2.08
N ALA A 741 7.94 13.31 1.69
CA ALA A 741 9.28 13.82 2.03
C ALA A 741 9.39 15.34 2.26
N SER A 742 8.29 16.11 2.20
CA SER A 742 8.29 17.59 2.28
C SER A 742 7.12 18.12 3.12
N TRP A 743 7.32 19.25 3.81
CA TRP A 743 6.23 19.98 4.45
C TRP A 743 5.30 20.64 3.43
N GLN A 744 4.07 20.91 3.89
CA GLN A 744 3.12 21.77 3.21
C GLN A 744 2.55 22.82 4.16
N SER A 745 2.25 24.00 3.63
CA SER A 745 1.54 25.06 4.36
C SER A 745 0.08 25.05 3.94
N LEU A 746 -0.87 24.89 4.87
CA LEU A 746 -2.30 24.78 4.57
C LEU A 746 -3.08 25.97 5.14
N GLN A 747 -3.62 26.81 4.25
CA GLN A 747 -4.72 27.70 4.58
C GLN A 747 -6.02 26.88 4.61
N LEU A 748 -6.62 26.71 5.79
CA LEU A 748 -7.90 26.02 5.97
C LEU A 748 -9.02 27.04 6.26
N GLY A 749 -10.00 27.15 5.38
CA GLY A 749 -11.18 28.01 5.56
C GLY A 749 -12.42 27.23 6.00
N LEU A 750 -12.95 27.53 7.18
CA LEU A 750 -14.16 26.92 7.74
C LEU A 750 -15.30 27.95 7.91
N PRO A 751 -16.53 27.66 7.45
CA PRO A 751 -17.66 28.59 7.53
C PRO A 751 -18.00 29.01 8.96
N GLY A 752 -18.12 30.33 9.19
CA GLY A 752 -18.53 30.90 10.48
C GLY A 752 -17.45 30.88 11.57
N ILE A 753 -16.29 30.25 11.33
CA ILE A 753 -15.18 30.25 12.28
C ILE A 753 -14.28 31.45 11.99
N ALA A 754 -14.01 32.26 13.01
CA ALA A 754 -13.07 33.38 12.92
C ALA A 754 -11.85 33.18 13.82
N ASN A 755 -12.05 32.70 15.05
CA ASN A 755 -10.94 32.32 15.93
C ASN A 755 -11.43 31.40 17.07
N ARG A 756 -10.79 30.23 17.27
CA ARG A 756 -11.23 29.18 18.22
C ARG A 756 -10.05 28.34 18.73
N ARG A 757 -10.09 27.93 20.00
CA ARG A 757 -9.28 26.80 20.48
C ARG A 757 -9.80 25.52 19.84
N ALA A 758 -8.89 24.72 19.29
CA ALA A 758 -9.14 23.49 18.57
C ALA A 758 -8.28 22.36 19.15
N GLU A 759 -8.74 21.13 19.02
CA GLU A 759 -7.98 19.93 19.39
C GLU A 759 -7.37 19.30 18.13
N CYS A 760 -6.16 18.76 18.24
CA CYS A 760 -5.47 18.00 17.20
C CYS A 760 -5.22 16.56 17.67
N LEU A 761 -5.47 15.59 16.77
CA LEU A 761 -5.07 14.19 16.91
C LEU A 761 -4.42 13.72 15.60
N MET A 762 -3.13 13.43 15.61
CA MET A 762 -2.35 13.22 14.38
C MET A 762 -1.57 11.90 14.41
N MET A 763 -1.47 11.23 13.26
CA MET A 763 -0.51 10.14 13.02
C MET A 763 0.45 10.55 11.90
N THR A 764 1.76 10.41 12.15
CA THR A 764 2.86 10.62 11.20
C THR A 764 4.10 9.87 11.69
N ALA A 765 5.09 9.66 10.82
CA ALA A 765 6.46 9.28 11.19
C ALA A 765 7.48 10.09 10.39
N GLY A 766 8.72 10.12 10.90
CA GLY A 766 9.87 10.76 10.28
C GLY A 766 10.27 10.21 8.91
N HIS A 767 9.94 8.94 8.63
CA HIS A 767 10.23 8.28 7.35
C HIS A 767 9.06 7.38 6.90
N PRO A 768 8.67 7.38 5.60
CA PRO A 768 7.49 6.69 5.07
C PRO A 768 7.41 5.17 5.37
N LEU A 769 8.56 4.49 5.48
CA LEU A 769 8.65 3.06 5.81
C LEU A 769 8.60 2.71 7.31
N ILE A 770 8.54 3.68 8.23
CA ILE A 770 8.48 3.36 9.67
C ILE A 770 7.08 2.85 10.04
N GLY A 771 7.03 1.82 10.88
CA GLY A 771 5.81 1.18 11.39
C GLY A 771 6.06 0.45 12.71
N ASN A 772 5.08 -0.31 13.19
CA ASN A 772 5.09 -0.89 14.55
C ASN A 772 5.52 -2.37 14.61
N GLU A 773 6.03 -2.97 13.52
CA GLU A 773 6.34 -4.41 13.47
C GLU A 773 7.48 -4.86 14.37
N HIS A 774 8.57 -4.09 14.43
CA HIS A 774 9.74 -4.39 15.25
C HIS A 774 9.62 -3.76 16.65
N ASP A 775 8.78 -2.73 16.78
CA ASP A 775 8.55 -1.96 17.99
C ASP A 775 7.07 -1.56 18.07
N PRO A 776 6.25 -2.32 18.81
CA PRO A 776 4.81 -2.07 18.99
C PRO A 776 4.45 -0.66 19.48
N THR A 777 5.42 0.05 20.05
CA THR A 777 5.24 1.35 20.69
C THR A 777 5.84 2.51 19.89
N LEU A 778 6.37 2.29 18.69
CA LEU A 778 7.11 3.31 17.93
C LEU A 778 6.23 4.44 17.40
N ILE A 779 5.24 4.11 16.57
CA ILE A 779 4.26 5.07 16.06
C ILE A 779 3.01 5.03 16.91
N GLN A 780 2.69 6.18 17.49
CA GLN A 780 1.53 6.44 18.34
C GLN A 780 0.94 7.80 17.93
N PRO A 781 -0.36 8.03 18.11
CA PRO A 781 -0.96 9.31 17.75
C PRO A 781 -0.49 10.44 18.67
N TYR A 782 -0.14 11.58 18.09
CA TYR A 782 0.13 12.83 18.77
C TYR A 782 -1.20 13.52 19.11
N ARG A 783 -1.34 14.08 20.32
CA ARG A 783 -2.49 14.90 20.71
C ARG A 783 -2.02 16.19 21.37
N PHE A 784 -2.55 17.33 20.91
CA PHE A 784 -2.32 18.64 21.49
C PHE A 784 -3.48 19.59 21.13
N ASP A 785 -3.63 20.66 21.90
CA ASP A 785 -4.55 21.75 21.57
C ASP A 785 -3.79 22.85 20.81
N PHE A 786 -4.50 23.69 20.07
CA PHE A 786 -3.98 24.89 19.45
C PHE A 786 -5.10 25.91 19.18
N HIS A 787 -4.73 27.11 18.77
CA HIS A 787 -5.61 28.20 18.37
C HIS A 787 -5.73 28.22 16.84
N TYR A 788 -6.91 27.95 16.33
CA TYR A 788 -7.23 27.99 14.90
C TYR A 788 -7.78 29.36 14.50
N ALA A 789 -7.11 30.01 13.56
CA ALA A 789 -7.55 31.23 12.88
C ALA A 789 -7.49 31.02 11.34
N PRO A 790 -8.53 31.39 10.56
CA PRO A 790 -8.60 31.15 9.11
C PRO A 790 -7.53 31.85 8.27
N ASP A 791 -6.82 32.83 8.82
CA ASP A 791 -5.70 33.56 8.21
C ASP A 791 -4.32 32.99 8.60
N GLN A 792 -4.23 32.12 9.62
CA GLN A 792 -3.00 31.44 10.00
C GLN A 792 -2.91 30.05 9.33
N PRO A 793 -1.86 29.77 8.54
CA PRO A 793 -1.71 28.48 7.89
C PRO A 793 -1.27 27.39 8.87
N ILE A 794 -1.86 26.21 8.72
CA ILE A 794 -1.48 24.98 9.44
C ILE A 794 -0.27 24.37 8.76
N LEU A 795 0.80 24.10 9.51
CA LEU A 795 1.99 23.41 9.00
C LEU A 795 1.74 21.90 8.97
N VAL A 796 1.63 21.31 7.78
CA VAL A 796 1.25 19.90 7.57
C VAL A 796 2.52 19.05 7.36
N PRO A 797 2.81 18.05 8.23
CA PRO A 797 3.94 17.14 8.05
C PRO A 797 3.76 16.19 6.87
N ALA A 798 4.88 15.72 6.32
CA ALA A 798 4.89 14.61 5.36
C ALA A 798 4.38 13.30 5.99
N ASN A 799 3.78 12.43 5.17
CA ASN A 799 3.15 11.16 5.55
C ASN A 799 2.29 11.30 6.82
N SER A 800 1.27 12.15 6.77
CA SER A 800 0.42 12.43 7.93
C SER A 800 -1.07 12.30 7.64
N VAL A 801 -1.79 11.82 8.64
CA VAL A 801 -3.25 11.95 8.74
C VAL A 801 -3.51 12.76 10.01
N ILE A 802 -4.20 13.89 9.88
CA ILE A 802 -4.42 14.86 10.97
C ILE A 802 -5.92 15.00 11.19
N GLY A 803 -6.41 14.62 12.37
CA GLY A 803 -7.73 14.98 12.85
C GLY A 803 -7.68 16.32 13.58
N LEU A 804 -8.62 17.20 13.28
CA LEU A 804 -8.85 18.45 14.00
C LEU A 804 -10.31 18.51 14.46
N VAL A 805 -10.57 18.90 15.70
CA VAL A 805 -11.91 19.23 16.18
C VAL A 805 -11.95 20.72 16.54
N ILE A 806 -12.75 21.48 15.80
CA ILE A 806 -12.80 22.94 15.85
C ILE A 806 -14.23 23.35 16.24
N PRO A 807 -14.47 23.88 17.45
CA PRO A 807 -15.78 24.35 17.90
C PRO A 807 -16.35 25.45 16.99
N ARG A 808 -17.69 25.55 16.88
CA ARG A 808 -18.38 26.59 16.10
C ARG A 808 -18.63 27.84 16.92
#